data_AF-A0A819NBV3-F1
#
_entry.id   AF-A0A819NBV3-F1
#
_cell.length_a   1.000
_cell.length_b   1.000
_cell.length_c   1.000
_cell.angle_alpha   90.00
_cell.angle_beta   90.00
_cell.angle_gamma   90.00
#
_symmetry.space_group_name_H-M   'P 1'
#
loop_
_entity.id
_entity.type
_entity.pdbx_description
1 polymer ?
#
loop_
_entity_poly.entity_id
_entity_poly.type
_entity_poly.pdbx_seq_one_letter_code
_entity_poly.pdbx_strand_id
1 'polypeptide(L)'
;KQNKLIHMASTDEIHRQAVCRQGFIGSLYDVRTDKLEGTNLFKKKLPEPFIDVRDNPRTDIELLFHNSQKETFDQMNIEANLKLSLMAGLIDISGSAKYLKQTKTDSRTIRVTYVYKVKTKQEQLHVSMGGLSDYFSADALENPNATHAVTGIMWGANVGATFEQVVENHEKVQTVEGSLSVVLKSLPISGEANLDLQTNNNSKFENLQISFSGDILINECPQSIEDVMRVFRAVPDRLKSLNEGKGQQLVFFLYPLKRIAQIFKHELQITRMIKEVSHLLVMRIENIFEDISKGKRKFNDFLKEIEPWEDYISRVWLNEINNKRAELIASELKTQRELSNLLQKIRGEEAEESEMERLLDNFNRENPCSSMSIEHYLKAKRNVTSKIRTLSDFKREENIFKEIISIEDLLTKYYEQDVYLLHISEKWQTEDKANSLKNLRYFKSLLNREKKSSDEKSNDTTSNSAHIVIDYDLHGPDLEDDDDYCALLTSIFSPTGELTKGDFISEFKKLYEIGNATNYCDYIFGALDEDRSSTISFCEFMNAIALTSKGNTENLKQRLGLMFRVIGRDKDVVNAQQLIKFIEIVTELVHGENAVNPRSIKGIVKRMLEMFKKDTHDGELSKDEFIDCCEKDNEIFRAFLPDAPAIIGLVGFSKL
;
A
#
# COMPACT_ATOMS: atom_id res chain seq x y z
N LYS A 1 -52.21 42.39 -1.38
CA LYS A 1 -53.24 41.70 -2.21
C LYS A 1 -52.66 41.07 -3.50
N GLN A 2 -51.39 40.63 -3.49
CA GLN A 2 -50.73 39.90 -4.59
C GLN A 2 -50.08 38.58 -4.11
N ASN A 3 -50.36 38.14 -2.87
CA ASN A 3 -49.90 36.86 -2.29
C ASN A 3 -51.06 35.84 -2.21
N LYS A 4 -51.83 35.68 -3.30
CA LYS A 4 -52.96 34.73 -3.33
C LYS A 4 -53.10 34.01 -4.69
N LEU A 5 -51.98 33.67 -5.32
CA LEU A 5 -51.94 32.88 -6.56
C LEU A 5 -50.88 31.74 -6.55
N ILE A 6 -50.38 31.34 -5.36
CA ILE A 6 -49.49 30.18 -5.19
C ILE A 6 -50.13 29.16 -4.24
N HIS A 7 -51.41 28.86 -4.45
CA HIS A 7 -52.07 27.76 -3.75
C HIS A 7 -52.90 26.95 -4.74
N MET A 8 -52.19 26.10 -5.50
CA MET A 8 -52.72 24.88 -6.15
C MET A 8 -51.59 23.99 -6.70
N ALA A 9 -50.39 24.00 -6.09
CA ALA A 9 -49.38 22.98 -6.37
C ALA A 9 -49.85 21.67 -5.73
N SER A 10 -50.13 20.67 -6.57
CA SER A 10 -50.62 19.37 -6.12
C SER A 10 -49.55 18.65 -5.30
N THR A 11 -49.99 17.91 -4.30
CA THR A 11 -49.16 17.11 -3.38
C THR A 11 -48.44 15.92 -4.05
N ASP A 12 -48.42 15.84 -5.38
CA ASP A 12 -47.98 14.65 -6.12
C ASP A 12 -46.74 14.89 -7.01
N GLU A 13 -46.33 16.14 -7.27
CA GLU A 13 -45.13 16.41 -8.08
C GLU A 13 -43.85 16.25 -7.24
N ILE A 14 -42.85 15.55 -7.78
CA ILE A 14 -41.53 15.39 -7.14
C ILE A 14 -40.45 16.12 -7.95
N HIS A 15 -39.47 16.68 -7.26
CA HIS A 15 -38.37 17.42 -7.88
C HIS A 15 -37.07 16.62 -7.76
N ARG A 16 -36.51 16.21 -8.90
CA ARG A 16 -35.37 15.29 -8.96
C ARG A 16 -34.19 15.94 -9.67
N GLN A 17 -33.04 16.08 -9.01
CA GLN A 17 -31.86 16.65 -9.64
C GLN A 17 -31.44 15.80 -10.85
N ALA A 18 -31.09 16.44 -11.97
CA ALA A 18 -30.79 15.75 -13.21
C ALA A 18 -29.50 14.92 -13.10
N VAL A 19 -28.46 15.45 -12.44
CA VAL A 19 -27.17 14.77 -12.20
C VAL A 19 -26.64 14.09 -13.47
N CYS A 20 -26.29 14.90 -14.48
CA CYS A 20 -25.79 14.47 -15.79
C CYS A 20 -26.78 13.71 -16.70
N ARG A 21 -27.97 13.38 -16.23
CA ARG A 21 -29.03 12.80 -17.07
C ARG A 21 -29.69 13.87 -17.92
N GLN A 22 -30.12 13.49 -19.12
CA GLN A 22 -30.75 14.37 -20.09
C GLN A 22 -32.15 13.86 -20.42
N GLY A 23 -33.16 14.69 -20.24
CA GLY A 23 -34.55 14.42 -20.56
C GLY A 23 -35.22 15.61 -21.24
N PHE A 24 -36.46 15.41 -21.68
CA PHE A 24 -37.28 16.46 -22.28
C PHE A 24 -38.67 16.42 -21.65
N ILE A 25 -39.48 17.45 -21.87
CA ILE A 25 -40.89 17.42 -21.49
C ILE A 25 -41.55 16.17 -22.09
N GLY A 26 -42.24 15.42 -21.25
CA GLY A 26 -42.88 14.14 -21.56
C GLY A 26 -41.97 12.92 -21.47
N SER A 27 -40.65 13.06 -21.26
CA SER A 27 -39.79 11.89 -21.05
C SER A 27 -40.27 11.05 -19.87
N LEU A 28 -40.36 9.75 -20.07
CA LEU A 28 -40.78 8.81 -19.03
C LEU A 28 -39.62 8.52 -18.06
N TYR A 29 -39.95 8.43 -16.78
CA TYR A 29 -39.00 8.26 -15.68
C TYR A 29 -39.45 7.20 -14.70
N ASP A 30 -38.52 6.39 -14.18
CA ASP A 30 -38.76 5.46 -13.09
C ASP A 30 -38.10 5.92 -11.79
N VAL A 31 -38.90 6.26 -10.78
CA VAL A 31 -38.39 6.64 -9.44
C VAL A 31 -37.85 5.46 -8.64
N ARG A 32 -38.15 4.23 -9.03
CA ARG A 32 -37.63 3.03 -8.36
C ARG A 32 -36.14 2.85 -8.65
N THR A 33 -35.76 3.05 -9.91
CA THR A 33 -34.41 2.85 -10.43
C THR A 33 -33.65 4.17 -10.70
N ASP A 34 -34.36 5.31 -10.64
CA ASP A 34 -33.91 6.64 -11.04
C ASP A 34 -33.35 6.71 -12.48
N LYS A 35 -34.08 6.11 -13.43
CA LYS A 35 -33.74 6.09 -14.87
C LYS A 35 -34.80 6.74 -15.75
N LEU A 36 -34.36 7.25 -16.89
CA LEU A 36 -35.23 7.70 -17.99
C LEU A 36 -35.41 6.54 -18.98
N GLU A 37 -36.65 6.24 -19.37
CA GLU A 37 -37.01 5.05 -20.15
C GLU A 37 -36.88 5.22 -21.67
N GLY A 38 -36.26 6.30 -22.14
CA GLY A 38 -36.04 6.60 -23.56
C GLY A 38 -37.30 6.82 -24.42
N THR A 39 -38.48 6.62 -23.86
CA THR A 39 -39.79 6.85 -24.47
C THR A 39 -40.40 8.16 -23.99
N ASN A 40 -41.36 8.69 -24.75
CA ASN A 40 -42.02 9.96 -24.45
C ASN A 40 -43.54 9.77 -24.37
N LEU A 41 -44.14 10.49 -23.43
CA LEU A 41 -45.57 10.58 -23.19
C LEU A 41 -46.35 11.10 -24.41
N PHE A 42 -45.70 11.91 -25.26
CA PHE A 42 -46.29 12.53 -26.43
C PHE A 42 -45.80 11.88 -27.74
N LYS A 43 -46.74 11.57 -28.64
CA LYS A 43 -46.46 10.96 -29.95
C LYS A 43 -45.91 11.94 -30.99
N LYS A 44 -45.97 13.25 -30.72
CA LYS A 44 -45.49 14.33 -31.58
C LYS A 44 -45.07 15.53 -30.74
N LYS A 45 -44.24 16.41 -31.29
CA LYS A 45 -43.77 17.63 -30.62
C LYS A 45 -44.97 18.49 -30.19
N LEU A 46 -44.96 18.94 -28.94
CA LEU A 46 -45.98 19.83 -28.41
C LEU A 46 -45.80 21.26 -28.96
N PRO A 47 -46.88 21.94 -29.39
CA PRO A 47 -46.82 23.34 -29.73
C PRO A 47 -46.69 24.22 -28.47
N GLU A 48 -46.19 25.45 -28.66
CA GLU A 48 -45.90 26.43 -27.61
C GLU A 48 -46.99 26.65 -26.54
N PRO A 49 -48.31 26.70 -26.81
CA PRO A 49 -49.30 26.97 -25.76
C PRO A 49 -49.29 25.95 -24.61
N PHE A 50 -48.77 24.73 -24.82
CA PHE A 50 -48.73 23.69 -23.80
C PHE A 50 -47.50 23.75 -22.90
N ILE A 51 -46.42 24.43 -23.33
CA ILE A 51 -45.16 24.52 -22.60
C ILE A 51 -44.87 25.97 -22.30
N ASP A 52 -44.91 26.32 -21.03
CA ASP A 52 -44.51 27.62 -20.54
C ASP A 52 -43.01 27.65 -20.27
N VAL A 53 -42.32 28.66 -20.79
CA VAL A 53 -40.89 28.88 -20.61
C VAL A 53 -40.69 30.25 -19.98
N ARG A 54 -40.23 30.28 -18.73
CA ARG A 54 -40.03 31.51 -17.97
C ARG A 54 -38.56 31.73 -17.66
N ASP A 55 -38.13 33.00 -17.73
CA ASP A 55 -36.84 33.40 -17.20
C ASP A 55 -36.85 33.25 -15.67
N ASN A 56 -35.82 32.60 -15.14
CA ASN A 56 -35.61 32.38 -13.71
C ASN A 56 -34.13 32.54 -13.33
N PRO A 57 -33.52 33.73 -13.58
CA PRO A 57 -32.11 33.95 -13.33
C PRO A 57 -31.82 34.00 -11.83
N ARG A 58 -30.97 33.10 -11.35
CA ARG A 58 -30.48 33.11 -9.97
C ARG A 58 -29.06 32.58 -9.92
N THR A 59 -28.22 33.22 -9.13
CA THR A 59 -26.84 32.76 -8.91
C THR A 59 -26.62 32.54 -7.42
N ASP A 60 -26.12 31.36 -7.07
CA ASP A 60 -25.75 30.99 -5.70
C ASP A 60 -24.34 30.38 -5.72
N ILE A 61 -23.68 30.37 -4.56
CA ILE A 61 -22.37 29.75 -4.37
C ILE A 61 -22.38 28.86 -3.15
N GLU A 62 -21.72 27.72 -3.26
CA GLU A 62 -21.50 26.78 -2.17
C GLU A 62 -20.01 26.43 -2.05
N LEU A 63 -19.59 26.12 -0.82
CA LEU A 63 -18.27 25.55 -0.53
C LEU A 63 -18.44 24.17 0.05
N LEU A 64 -17.87 23.17 -0.62
CA LEU A 64 -17.93 21.77 -0.23
C LEU A 64 -16.57 21.33 0.31
N PHE A 65 -16.50 20.89 1.56
CA PHE A 65 -15.25 20.47 2.21
C PHE A 65 -14.93 18.98 2.06
N HIS A 66 -15.82 18.21 1.42
CA HIS A 66 -15.63 16.78 1.12
C HIS A 66 -15.24 15.91 2.34
N ASN A 67 -15.64 16.33 3.54
CA ASN A 67 -15.45 15.57 4.78
C ASN A 67 -16.36 14.34 4.84
N SER A 68 -17.56 14.47 4.26
CA SER A 68 -18.60 13.45 4.16
C SER A 68 -19.34 13.61 2.84
N GLN A 69 -19.68 12.48 2.21
CA GLN A 69 -20.53 12.49 1.03
C GLN A 69 -21.97 12.91 1.39
N LYS A 70 -22.46 12.49 2.56
CA LYS A 70 -23.77 12.91 3.09
C LYS A 70 -23.86 14.43 3.22
N GLU A 71 -22.88 15.05 3.87
CA GLU A 71 -22.84 16.51 4.04
C GLU A 71 -22.80 17.23 2.68
N THR A 72 -22.04 16.69 1.73
CA THR A 72 -21.98 17.21 0.35
C THR A 72 -23.35 17.16 -0.32
N PHE A 73 -24.08 16.05 -0.16
CA PHE A 73 -25.43 15.91 -0.70
C PHE A 73 -26.45 16.83 -0.03
N ASP A 74 -26.35 17.00 1.29
CA ASP A 74 -27.19 17.93 2.05
C ASP A 74 -26.99 19.38 1.58
N GLN A 75 -25.74 19.85 1.46
CA GLN A 75 -25.40 21.19 0.99
C GLN A 75 -25.87 21.44 -0.46
N MET A 76 -25.84 20.40 -1.29
CA MET A 76 -26.33 20.47 -2.67
C MET A 76 -27.85 20.27 -2.78
N ASN A 77 -28.57 20.18 -1.65
CA ASN A 77 -30.02 19.97 -1.55
C ASN A 77 -30.52 18.74 -2.32
N ILE A 78 -29.74 17.65 -2.29
CA ILE A 78 -30.11 16.37 -2.92
C ILE A 78 -31.14 15.66 -2.04
N GLU A 79 -32.29 15.32 -2.62
CA GLU A 79 -33.40 14.66 -1.91
C GLU A 79 -33.00 13.26 -1.41
N ALA A 80 -33.53 12.83 -0.26
CA ALA A 80 -33.23 11.55 0.40
C ALA A 80 -33.25 10.33 -0.54
N ASN A 81 -34.29 10.18 -1.35
CA ASN A 81 -34.37 9.06 -2.31
C ASN A 81 -33.24 9.12 -3.34
N LEU A 82 -32.96 10.30 -3.87
CA LEU A 82 -31.88 10.47 -4.84
C LEU A 82 -30.51 10.21 -4.21
N LYS A 83 -30.30 10.62 -2.95
CA LYS A 83 -29.07 10.30 -2.22
C LYS A 83 -28.83 8.81 -2.15
N LEU A 84 -29.85 8.03 -1.78
CA LEU A 84 -29.73 6.58 -1.73
C LEU A 84 -29.34 5.99 -3.09
N SER A 85 -29.94 6.49 -4.17
CA SER A 85 -29.61 6.05 -5.53
C SER A 85 -28.17 6.40 -5.93
N LEU A 86 -27.71 7.58 -5.55
CA LEU A 86 -26.34 8.01 -5.79
C LEU A 86 -25.32 7.19 -4.97
N MET A 87 -25.58 6.95 -3.68
CA MET A 87 -24.72 6.14 -2.82
C MET A 87 -24.69 4.67 -3.26
N ALA A 88 -25.86 4.10 -3.57
CA ALA A 88 -25.98 2.73 -4.06
C ALA A 88 -25.53 2.55 -5.52
N GLY A 89 -25.07 3.62 -6.19
CA GLY A 89 -24.54 3.53 -7.55
C GLY A 89 -25.59 3.21 -8.63
N LEU A 90 -26.87 3.53 -8.37
CA LEU A 90 -27.94 3.46 -9.39
C LEU A 90 -27.76 4.51 -10.48
N ILE A 91 -27.15 5.64 -10.13
CA ILE A 91 -26.83 6.74 -11.04
C ILE A 91 -25.31 6.89 -11.08
N ASP A 92 -24.72 6.77 -12.27
CA ASP A 92 -23.31 7.07 -12.44
C ASP A 92 -23.07 8.58 -12.33
N ILE A 93 -22.30 8.97 -11.32
CA ILE A 93 -21.85 10.34 -11.15
C ILE A 93 -20.53 10.49 -11.92
N SER A 94 -20.61 11.06 -13.11
CA SER A 94 -19.45 11.37 -13.96
C SER A 94 -19.54 12.80 -14.51
N GLY A 95 -18.52 13.23 -15.25
CA GLY A 95 -18.51 14.56 -15.87
C GLY A 95 -18.66 15.72 -14.88
N SER A 96 -19.64 16.60 -15.13
CA SER A 96 -19.87 17.83 -14.36
C SER A 96 -20.24 17.63 -12.90
N ALA A 97 -20.90 16.52 -12.57
CA ALA A 97 -21.32 16.21 -11.21
C ALA A 97 -20.25 15.47 -10.42
N LYS A 98 -19.05 15.24 -10.97
CA LYS A 98 -17.97 14.44 -10.35
C LYS A 98 -17.65 14.86 -8.92
N TYR A 99 -17.74 16.15 -8.58
CA TYR A 99 -17.51 16.63 -7.22
C TYR A 99 -18.46 16.01 -6.18
N LEU A 100 -19.67 15.60 -6.57
CA LEU A 100 -20.65 14.99 -5.66
C LEU A 100 -20.18 13.64 -5.10
N LYS A 101 -19.33 12.90 -5.82
CA LYS A 101 -18.76 11.62 -5.33
C LYS A 101 -17.38 11.76 -4.68
N GLN A 102 -16.82 12.96 -4.65
CA GLN A 102 -15.51 13.18 -4.05
C GLN A 102 -15.61 13.25 -2.53
N THR A 103 -14.71 12.55 -1.86
CA THR A 103 -14.47 12.62 -0.41
C THR A 103 -12.97 12.64 -0.18
N LYS A 104 -12.52 13.21 0.94
CA LYS A 104 -11.10 13.15 1.33
C LYS A 104 -10.62 11.70 1.37
N THR A 105 -9.46 11.44 0.79
CA THR A 105 -8.88 10.09 0.72
C THR A 105 -7.99 9.76 1.90
N ASP A 106 -7.55 10.78 2.64
CA ASP A 106 -6.61 10.71 3.76
C ASP A 106 -6.78 11.94 4.67
N SER A 107 -6.17 11.90 5.85
CA SER A 107 -6.35 12.93 6.88
C SER A 107 -5.48 14.18 6.67
N ARG A 108 -4.43 14.12 5.83
CA ARG A 108 -3.48 15.23 5.61
C ARG A 108 -3.84 16.12 4.43
N THR A 109 -4.77 15.69 3.58
CA THR A 109 -5.15 16.44 2.38
C THR A 109 -6.37 17.32 2.66
N ILE A 110 -6.24 18.61 2.35
CA ILE A 110 -7.40 19.50 2.22
C ILE A 110 -8.01 19.31 0.83
N ARG A 111 -9.34 19.33 0.77
CA ARG A 111 -10.08 19.32 -0.50
C ARG A 111 -11.30 20.19 -0.36
N VAL A 112 -11.35 21.30 -1.09
CA VAL A 112 -12.47 22.24 -1.06
C VAL A 112 -12.96 22.46 -2.48
N THR A 113 -14.25 22.27 -2.73
CA THR A 113 -14.85 22.63 -4.02
C THR A 113 -15.66 23.90 -3.89
N TYR A 114 -15.32 24.89 -4.71
CA TYR A 114 -16.08 26.13 -4.90
C TYR A 114 -17.10 25.91 -6.01
N VAL A 115 -18.38 25.81 -5.66
CA VAL A 115 -19.46 25.49 -6.60
C VAL A 115 -20.23 26.76 -6.95
N TYR A 116 -20.17 27.15 -8.21
CA TYR A 116 -20.95 28.21 -8.81
C TYR A 116 -22.23 27.65 -9.42
N LYS A 117 -23.39 28.06 -8.89
CA LYS A 117 -24.72 27.56 -9.27
C LYS A 117 -25.47 28.68 -9.96
N VAL A 118 -25.77 28.50 -11.24
CA VAL A 118 -26.55 29.46 -12.04
C VAL A 118 -27.84 28.79 -12.47
N LYS A 119 -28.99 29.42 -12.19
CA LYS A 119 -30.28 29.12 -12.82
C LYS A 119 -30.56 30.19 -13.86
N THR A 120 -31.23 29.79 -14.94
CA THR A 120 -31.44 30.63 -16.14
C THR A 120 -32.92 30.70 -16.47
N LYS A 121 -33.55 29.55 -16.74
CA LYS A 121 -34.93 29.40 -17.20
C LYS A 121 -35.60 28.21 -16.54
N GLN A 122 -36.92 28.23 -16.53
CA GLN A 122 -37.76 27.11 -16.11
C GLN A 122 -38.76 26.79 -17.22
N GLU A 123 -38.84 25.53 -17.60
CA GLU A 123 -39.86 24.99 -18.51
C GLU A 123 -40.91 24.23 -17.71
N GLN A 124 -42.20 24.41 -18.04
CA GLN A 124 -43.31 23.72 -17.40
C GLN A 124 -44.39 23.34 -18.41
N LEU A 125 -44.85 22.10 -18.35
CA LEU A 125 -46.01 21.58 -19.06
C LEU A 125 -47.31 21.96 -18.34
N HIS A 126 -48.27 22.51 -19.08
CA HIS A 126 -49.63 22.69 -18.62
C HIS A 126 -50.45 21.40 -18.76
N VAL A 127 -50.26 20.47 -17.82
CA VAL A 127 -50.83 19.11 -17.86
C VAL A 127 -52.36 19.10 -17.99
N SER A 128 -53.06 20.11 -17.46
CA SER A 128 -54.54 20.19 -17.48
C SER A 128 -55.11 21.04 -18.61
N MET A 129 -54.28 21.48 -19.57
CA MET A 129 -54.75 22.29 -20.70
C MET A 129 -55.56 21.44 -21.69
N GLY A 130 -56.72 21.95 -22.12
CA GLY A 130 -57.56 21.30 -23.11
C GLY A 130 -56.85 21.08 -24.44
N GLY A 131 -57.13 19.96 -25.11
CA GLY A 131 -56.51 19.58 -26.40
C GLY A 131 -55.16 18.87 -26.29
N LEU A 132 -54.56 18.78 -25.09
CA LEU A 132 -53.32 18.01 -24.88
C LEU A 132 -53.54 16.51 -25.10
N SER A 133 -54.76 16.00 -24.86
CA SER A 133 -55.19 14.60 -25.10
C SER A 133 -54.77 14.07 -26.48
N ASP A 134 -54.84 14.91 -27.50
CA ASP A 134 -54.60 14.53 -28.90
C ASP A 134 -53.12 14.22 -29.17
N TYR A 135 -52.23 14.60 -28.26
CA TYR A 135 -50.79 14.41 -28.35
C TYR A 135 -50.30 13.20 -27.55
N PHE A 136 -51.13 12.63 -26.67
CA PHE A 136 -50.72 11.51 -25.83
C PHE A 136 -50.54 10.21 -26.61
N SER A 137 -49.59 9.42 -26.12
CA SER A 137 -49.44 8.00 -26.43
C SER A 137 -50.04 7.18 -25.29
N ALA A 138 -51.09 6.40 -25.58
CA ALA A 138 -51.67 5.45 -24.62
C ALA A 138 -50.62 4.39 -24.22
N ASP A 139 -49.82 3.92 -25.17
CA ASP A 139 -48.75 2.94 -24.93
C ASP A 139 -47.71 3.48 -23.95
N ALA A 140 -47.40 4.78 -23.99
CA ALA A 140 -46.48 5.42 -23.03
C ALA A 140 -47.06 5.43 -21.60
N LEU A 141 -48.38 5.60 -21.45
CA LEU A 141 -49.07 5.49 -20.16
C LEU A 141 -49.14 4.06 -19.64
N GLU A 142 -48.93 3.05 -20.49
CA GLU A 142 -48.90 1.63 -20.12
C GLU A 142 -47.48 1.07 -20.00
N ASN A 143 -46.43 1.92 -20.06
CA ASN A 143 -45.06 1.46 -19.91
C ASN A 143 -44.82 0.93 -18.46
N PRO A 144 -44.48 -0.36 -18.28
CA PRO A 144 -44.28 -0.97 -16.95
C PRO A 144 -43.00 -0.51 -16.24
N ASN A 145 -42.05 0.00 -17.00
CA ASN A 145 -40.78 0.48 -16.51
C ASN A 145 -40.79 1.99 -16.22
N ALA A 146 -41.92 2.67 -16.36
CA ALA A 146 -42.04 4.09 -16.03
C ALA A 146 -43.06 4.31 -14.92
N THR A 147 -42.80 5.27 -14.02
CA THR A 147 -43.71 5.64 -12.94
C THR A 147 -44.17 7.10 -13.05
N HIS A 148 -43.33 7.96 -13.59
CA HIS A 148 -43.56 9.39 -13.73
C HIS A 148 -43.23 9.85 -15.16
N ALA A 149 -43.67 11.06 -15.50
CA ALA A 149 -43.21 11.78 -16.68
C ALA A 149 -42.60 13.13 -16.27
N VAL A 150 -41.60 13.58 -17.01
CA VAL A 150 -41.01 14.92 -16.88
C VAL A 150 -42.03 15.96 -17.34
N THR A 151 -42.57 16.74 -16.42
CA THR A 151 -43.53 17.82 -16.68
C THR A 151 -42.90 19.20 -16.55
N GLY A 152 -41.69 19.29 -16.05
CA GLY A 152 -40.95 20.55 -16.01
C GLY A 152 -39.46 20.33 -15.88
N ILE A 153 -38.69 21.34 -16.25
CA ILE A 153 -37.23 21.32 -16.19
C ILE A 153 -36.74 22.68 -15.68
N MET A 154 -35.96 22.64 -14.60
CA MET A 154 -35.16 23.79 -14.17
C MET A 154 -33.83 23.76 -14.93
N TRP A 155 -33.52 24.85 -15.62
CA TRP A 155 -32.32 24.97 -16.43
C TRP A 155 -31.29 25.91 -15.78
N GLY A 156 -30.02 25.71 -16.13
CA GLY A 156 -28.90 26.47 -15.59
C GLY A 156 -27.56 25.76 -15.75
N ALA A 157 -26.63 25.92 -14.80
CA ALA A 157 -25.44 25.10 -14.70
C ALA A 157 -24.90 25.11 -13.26
N ASN A 158 -24.36 23.97 -12.85
CA ASN A 158 -23.53 23.87 -11.65
C ASN A 158 -22.09 23.61 -12.09
N VAL A 159 -21.19 24.42 -11.55
CA VAL A 159 -19.80 24.48 -11.99
C VAL A 159 -18.91 24.46 -10.76
N GLY A 160 -18.14 23.40 -10.57
CA GLY A 160 -17.26 23.22 -9.42
C GLY A 160 -15.79 23.38 -9.79
N ALA A 161 -15.07 24.19 -9.02
CA ALA A 161 -13.60 24.20 -9.01
C ALA A 161 -13.13 23.57 -7.69
N THR A 162 -12.43 22.44 -7.78
CA THR A 162 -11.90 21.69 -6.65
C THR A 162 -10.44 22.05 -6.43
N PHE A 163 -10.15 22.53 -5.23
CA PHE A 163 -8.84 22.92 -4.72
C PHE A 163 -8.34 21.82 -3.78
N GLU A 164 -7.17 21.26 -4.07
CA GLU A 164 -6.60 20.13 -3.32
C GLU A 164 -5.12 20.34 -3.00
N GLN A 165 -4.73 20.06 -1.76
CA GLN A 165 -3.35 20.21 -1.31
C GLN A 165 -3.07 19.27 -0.14
N VAL A 166 -1.90 18.62 -0.17
CA VAL A 166 -1.37 17.87 0.98
C VAL A 166 -0.76 18.87 1.96
N VAL A 167 -1.20 18.84 3.21
CA VAL A 167 -0.73 19.74 4.27
C VAL A 167 0.59 19.24 4.85
N GLU A 168 1.53 20.15 5.06
CA GLU A 168 2.81 19.84 5.67
C GLU A 168 2.68 19.43 7.14
N ASN A 169 3.60 18.60 7.63
CA ASN A 169 3.52 17.96 8.95
C ASN A 169 3.44 18.92 10.15
N HIS A 170 3.82 20.19 9.99
CA HIS A 170 3.83 21.18 11.07
C HIS A 170 2.54 22.03 11.12
N GLU A 171 1.73 22.02 10.07
CA GLU A 171 0.48 22.77 9.99
C GLU A 171 -0.74 21.90 10.33
N LYS A 172 -1.77 22.53 10.90
CA LYS A 172 -3.05 21.86 11.13
C LYS A 172 -3.91 21.95 9.87
N VAL A 173 -4.39 20.81 9.40
CA VAL A 173 -5.26 20.69 8.21
C VAL A 173 -6.46 21.63 8.30
N GLN A 174 -7.10 21.74 9.47
CA GLN A 174 -8.24 22.64 9.66
C GLN A 174 -7.87 24.12 9.52
N THR A 175 -6.63 24.50 9.86
CA THR A 175 -6.15 25.88 9.73
C THR A 175 -5.92 26.24 8.26
N VAL A 176 -5.33 25.34 7.47
CA VAL A 176 -5.12 25.56 6.03
C VAL A 176 -6.46 25.61 5.30
N GLU A 177 -7.36 24.65 5.59
CA GLU A 177 -8.72 24.61 5.03
C GLU A 177 -9.54 25.86 5.40
N GLY A 178 -9.47 26.30 6.67
CA GLY A 178 -10.12 27.52 7.13
C GLY A 178 -9.59 28.78 6.44
N SER A 179 -8.27 28.85 6.22
CA SER A 179 -7.64 29.97 5.51
C SER A 179 -8.11 30.02 4.04
N LEU A 180 -8.13 28.87 3.37
CA LEU A 180 -8.63 28.77 1.99
C LEU A 180 -10.11 29.14 1.89
N SER A 181 -10.94 28.69 2.85
CA SER A 181 -12.36 29.04 2.93
C SER A 181 -12.60 30.54 3.02
N VAL A 182 -11.81 31.27 3.83
CA VAL A 182 -11.90 32.73 3.93
C VAL A 182 -11.56 33.39 2.59
N VAL A 183 -10.49 32.95 1.93
CA VAL A 183 -10.10 33.44 0.60
C VAL A 183 -11.23 33.22 -0.40
N LEU A 184 -11.72 32.00 -0.56
CA LEU A 184 -12.76 31.67 -1.54
C LEU A 184 -14.09 32.40 -1.29
N LYS A 185 -14.48 32.58 -0.02
CA LYS A 185 -15.69 33.36 0.34
C LYS A 185 -15.56 34.86 0.05
N SER A 186 -14.34 35.38 0.05
CA SER A 186 -14.07 36.80 -0.20
C SER A 186 -14.07 37.18 -1.69
N LEU A 187 -14.09 36.19 -2.59
CA LEU A 187 -14.01 36.43 -4.03
C LEU A 187 -15.29 37.11 -4.57
N PRO A 188 -15.17 38.21 -5.34
CA PRO A 188 -16.31 38.90 -5.91
C PRO A 188 -16.82 38.16 -7.15
N ILE A 189 -18.09 37.76 -7.06
CA ILE A 189 -18.76 36.90 -8.05
C ILE A 189 -19.45 37.76 -9.13
N SER A 190 -19.82 39.00 -8.79
CA SER A 190 -20.41 39.97 -9.71
C SER A 190 -19.68 41.31 -9.61
N GLY A 191 -19.22 41.84 -10.75
CA GLY A 191 -18.61 43.16 -10.87
C GLY A 191 -17.13 43.14 -11.31
N GLU A 192 -16.73 44.20 -12.03
CA GLU A 192 -15.35 44.52 -12.39
C GLU A 192 -14.62 45.12 -11.17
N ALA A 193 -14.56 44.40 -10.05
CA ALA A 193 -13.66 44.77 -8.97
C ALA A 193 -12.25 44.34 -9.36
N ASN A 194 -11.33 45.31 -9.45
CA ASN A 194 -9.91 45.06 -9.61
C ASN A 194 -9.44 44.29 -8.36
N LEU A 195 -9.07 43.03 -8.56
CA LEU A 195 -8.71 42.12 -7.49
C LEU A 195 -7.25 42.35 -7.12
N ASP A 196 -7.00 43.27 -6.18
CA ASP A 196 -5.81 43.19 -5.32
C ASP A 196 -6.04 42.05 -4.33
N LEU A 197 -6.05 40.83 -4.83
CA LEU A 197 -6.07 39.65 -3.98
C LEU A 197 -4.71 39.57 -3.29
N GLN A 198 -4.71 39.61 -1.96
CA GLN A 198 -3.55 39.20 -1.17
C GLN A 198 -3.25 37.68 -1.28
N THR A 199 -3.82 36.97 -2.27
CA THR A 199 -3.56 35.56 -2.57
C THR A 199 -2.18 35.35 -3.17
N ASN A 200 -1.72 36.26 -4.02
CA ASN A 200 -0.48 36.09 -4.78
C ASN A 200 0.81 36.06 -3.93
N ASN A 201 0.72 36.38 -2.63
CA ASN A 201 1.85 36.34 -1.69
C ASN A 201 1.57 35.48 -0.44
N ASN A 202 0.61 34.56 -0.50
CA ASN A 202 0.39 33.63 0.61
C ASN A 202 1.05 32.29 0.27
N SER A 203 2.29 32.11 0.73
CA SER A 203 3.08 30.88 0.53
C SER A 203 2.34 29.59 0.93
N LYS A 204 1.26 29.72 1.72
CA LYS A 204 0.38 28.62 2.14
C LYS A 204 -0.31 27.85 1.01
N PHE A 205 -0.47 28.44 -0.18
CA PHE A 205 -1.22 27.83 -1.30
C PHE A 205 -0.36 27.55 -2.55
N GLU A 206 0.97 27.54 -2.43
CA GLU A 206 1.89 27.34 -3.57
C GLU A 206 1.71 25.97 -4.25
N ASN A 207 1.32 24.93 -3.51
CA ASN A 207 1.17 23.55 -4.01
C ASN A 207 -0.27 23.14 -4.27
N LEU A 208 -1.15 24.12 -4.48
CA LEU A 208 -2.57 23.87 -4.64
C LEU A 208 -2.86 23.32 -6.04
N GLN A 209 -3.42 22.13 -6.11
CA GLN A 209 -3.92 21.51 -7.34
C GLN A 209 -5.36 21.95 -7.59
N ILE A 210 -5.63 22.45 -8.80
CA ILE A 210 -6.98 22.87 -9.21
C ILE A 210 -7.49 21.89 -10.26
N SER A 211 -8.70 21.37 -10.02
CA SER A 211 -9.44 20.59 -11.01
C SER A 211 -10.85 21.14 -11.17
N PHE A 212 -11.42 20.97 -12.36
CA PHE A 212 -12.72 21.55 -12.68
C PHE A 212 -13.74 20.47 -13.04
N SER A 213 -14.98 20.68 -12.60
CA SER A 213 -16.14 19.82 -12.87
C SER A 213 -17.33 20.68 -13.28
N GLY A 214 -17.71 20.66 -14.56
CA GLY A 214 -18.87 21.38 -15.06
C GLY A 214 -19.16 21.04 -16.51
N ASP A 215 -20.42 21.08 -16.93
CA ASP A 215 -20.84 20.81 -18.32
C ASP A 215 -20.73 22.07 -19.19
N ILE A 216 -19.64 22.80 -18.99
CA ILE A 216 -19.30 24.02 -19.72
C ILE A 216 -17.91 23.80 -20.30
N LEU A 217 -17.78 23.98 -21.61
CA LEU A 217 -16.47 23.98 -22.25
C LEU A 217 -15.62 25.11 -21.66
N ILE A 218 -14.44 24.75 -21.18
CA ILE A 218 -13.38 25.69 -20.81
C ILE A 218 -12.22 25.43 -21.76
N ASN A 219 -11.59 26.50 -22.25
CA ASN A 219 -10.51 26.40 -23.22
C ASN A 219 -9.22 25.91 -22.56
N GLU A 220 -8.94 26.35 -21.34
CA GLU A 220 -7.73 26.02 -20.58
C GLU A 220 -8.11 25.67 -19.13
N CYS A 221 -7.46 24.64 -18.58
CA CYS A 221 -7.71 24.23 -17.20
C CYS A 221 -7.11 25.29 -16.25
N PRO A 222 -7.90 25.88 -15.35
CA PRO A 222 -7.42 26.92 -14.45
C PRO A 222 -6.27 26.40 -13.57
N GLN A 223 -5.20 27.18 -13.42
CA GLN A 223 -4.02 26.85 -12.61
C GLN A 223 -3.91 27.74 -11.35
N SER A 224 -4.71 28.82 -11.27
CA SER A 224 -4.76 29.74 -10.13
C SER A 224 -6.20 30.03 -9.69
N ILE A 225 -6.36 30.61 -8.50
CA ILE A 225 -7.66 31.08 -8.00
C ILE A 225 -8.23 32.16 -8.95
N GLU A 226 -7.36 33.00 -9.49
CA GLU A 226 -7.67 34.05 -10.45
C GLU A 226 -8.22 33.46 -11.75
N ASP A 227 -7.64 32.37 -12.24
CA ASP A 227 -8.14 31.65 -13.42
C ASP A 227 -9.54 31.11 -13.19
N VAL A 228 -9.79 30.51 -12.02
CA VAL A 228 -11.12 30.01 -11.63
C VAL A 228 -12.14 31.16 -11.69
N MET A 229 -11.78 32.35 -11.18
CA MET A 229 -12.66 33.51 -11.23
C MET A 229 -12.91 34.01 -12.66
N ARG A 230 -11.90 33.97 -13.54
CA ARG A 230 -12.09 34.27 -14.96
C ARG A 230 -13.08 33.30 -15.61
N VAL A 231 -12.96 32.00 -15.31
CA VAL A 231 -13.90 30.99 -15.82
C VAL A 231 -15.32 31.25 -15.31
N PHE A 232 -15.50 31.47 -14.00
CA PHE A 232 -16.82 31.70 -13.39
C PHE A 232 -17.52 32.94 -13.95
N ARG A 233 -16.78 34.03 -14.18
CA ARG A 233 -17.33 35.24 -14.82
C ARG A 233 -17.79 35.01 -16.25
N ALA A 234 -17.17 34.08 -16.98
CA ALA A 234 -17.56 33.74 -18.34
C ALA A 234 -18.75 32.76 -18.41
N VAL A 235 -19.12 32.09 -17.31
CA VAL A 235 -20.20 31.09 -17.29
C VAL A 235 -21.53 31.64 -17.79
N PRO A 236 -22.06 32.78 -17.31
CA PRO A 236 -23.36 33.29 -17.77
C PRO A 236 -23.40 33.54 -19.28
N ASP A 237 -22.34 34.08 -19.86
CA ASP A 237 -22.27 34.34 -21.31
C ASP A 237 -22.16 33.04 -22.11
N ARG A 238 -21.41 32.05 -21.62
CA ARG A 238 -21.37 30.72 -22.23
C ARG A 238 -22.74 30.05 -22.23
N LEU A 239 -23.52 30.19 -21.16
CA LEU A 239 -24.86 29.62 -21.07
C LEU A 239 -25.86 30.24 -22.07
N LYS A 240 -25.69 31.51 -22.47
CA LYS A 240 -26.54 32.14 -23.50
C LYS A 240 -26.47 31.40 -24.85
N SER A 241 -25.33 30.80 -25.16
CA SER A 241 -25.13 30.02 -26.39
C SER A 241 -25.66 28.58 -26.33
N LEU A 242 -26.02 28.09 -25.14
CA LEU A 242 -26.37 26.70 -24.90
C LEU A 242 -27.90 26.52 -24.77
N ASN A 243 -28.48 25.58 -25.52
CA ASN A 243 -29.91 25.25 -25.48
C ASN A 243 -30.82 26.50 -25.56
N GLU A 244 -30.58 27.38 -26.53
CA GLU A 244 -31.35 28.63 -26.72
C GLU A 244 -31.34 29.55 -25.48
N GLY A 245 -30.19 29.60 -24.80
CA GLY A 245 -29.99 30.37 -23.59
C GLY A 245 -30.60 29.74 -22.33
N LYS A 246 -31.10 28.49 -22.40
CA LYS A 246 -31.55 27.74 -21.23
C LYS A 246 -30.37 27.19 -20.44
N GLY A 247 -29.25 26.81 -21.06
CA GLY A 247 -28.17 26.14 -20.34
C GLY A 247 -28.42 24.62 -20.18
N GLN A 248 -27.89 24.02 -19.12
CA GLN A 248 -27.98 22.59 -18.79
C GLN A 248 -29.16 22.26 -17.87
N GLN A 249 -29.56 20.99 -17.84
CA GLN A 249 -30.66 20.52 -17.03
C GLN A 249 -30.21 20.34 -15.58
N LEU A 250 -30.85 21.03 -14.64
CA LEU A 250 -30.51 20.98 -13.22
C LEU A 250 -31.46 20.08 -12.44
N VAL A 251 -32.77 20.22 -12.67
CA VAL A 251 -33.82 19.53 -11.92
C VAL A 251 -34.97 19.17 -12.86
N PHE A 252 -35.43 17.91 -12.78
CA PHE A 252 -36.67 17.45 -13.38
C PHE A 252 -37.82 17.61 -12.41
N PHE A 253 -38.93 18.12 -12.89
CA PHE A 253 -40.21 18.04 -12.19
C PHE A 253 -40.95 16.84 -12.77
N LEU A 254 -41.26 15.89 -11.90
CA LEU A 254 -41.78 14.59 -12.29
C LEU A 254 -43.20 14.48 -11.76
N TYR A 255 -44.14 14.20 -12.66
CA TYR A 255 -45.54 14.03 -12.33
C TYR A 255 -45.97 12.56 -12.50
N PRO A 256 -46.72 11.97 -11.55
CA PRO A 256 -47.03 10.54 -11.61
C PRO A 256 -47.90 10.19 -12.82
N LEU A 257 -47.54 9.13 -13.55
CA LEU A 257 -48.30 8.67 -14.72
C LEU A 257 -49.75 8.30 -14.35
N LYS A 258 -49.96 7.79 -13.14
CA LYS A 258 -51.31 7.51 -12.61
C LYS A 258 -52.19 8.75 -12.56
N ARG A 259 -51.64 9.92 -12.19
CA ARG A 259 -52.36 11.19 -12.16
C ARG A 259 -52.61 11.73 -13.56
N ILE A 260 -51.62 11.59 -14.45
CA ILE A 260 -51.77 11.95 -15.86
C ILE A 260 -52.92 11.15 -16.48
N ALA A 261 -52.92 9.82 -16.34
CA ALA A 261 -53.98 8.96 -16.85
C ALA A 261 -55.38 9.37 -16.32
N GLN A 262 -55.50 9.72 -15.03
CA GLN A 262 -56.74 10.24 -14.44
C GLN A 262 -57.20 11.55 -15.10
N ILE A 263 -56.29 12.49 -15.35
CA ILE A 263 -56.60 13.76 -16.02
C ILE A 263 -57.16 13.51 -17.43
N PHE A 264 -56.60 12.55 -18.15
CA PHE A 264 -57.03 12.20 -19.51
C PHE A 264 -58.15 11.17 -19.57
N LYS A 265 -58.70 10.76 -18.41
CA LYS A 265 -59.74 9.72 -18.32
C LYS A 265 -59.34 8.42 -19.03
N HIS A 266 -58.06 8.08 -18.98
CA HIS A 266 -57.51 6.82 -19.50
C HIS A 266 -57.47 5.78 -18.37
N GLU A 267 -58.04 4.61 -18.62
CA GLU A 267 -58.03 3.50 -17.67
C GLU A 267 -56.75 2.68 -17.83
N LEU A 268 -55.88 2.76 -16.82
CA LEU A 268 -54.61 2.04 -16.80
C LEU A 268 -54.82 0.53 -16.68
N GLN A 269 -54.16 -0.23 -17.55
CA GLN A 269 -54.17 -1.69 -17.50
C GLN A 269 -53.08 -2.23 -16.55
N ILE A 270 -52.03 -1.45 -16.31
CA ILE A 270 -50.95 -1.82 -15.39
C ILE A 270 -51.00 -1.07 -14.06
N THR A 271 -50.72 -1.79 -12.98
CA THR A 271 -50.52 -1.22 -11.64
C THR A 271 -49.03 -1.02 -11.39
N ARG A 272 -48.68 0.16 -10.85
CA ARG A 272 -47.31 0.53 -10.51
C ARG A 272 -47.22 0.71 -9.01
N MET A 273 -46.50 -0.19 -8.35
CA MET A 273 -46.24 -0.10 -6.92
C MET A 273 -45.02 0.81 -6.69
N ILE A 274 -45.17 1.76 -5.77
CA ILE A 274 -44.11 2.70 -5.39
C ILE A 274 -44.21 2.88 -3.88
N LYS A 275 -43.15 2.49 -3.17
CA LYS A 275 -43.01 2.68 -1.73
C LYS A 275 -41.87 3.65 -1.45
N GLU A 276 -42.16 4.65 -0.63
CA GLU A 276 -41.13 5.54 -0.11
C GLU A 276 -40.33 4.80 0.97
N VAL A 277 -39.00 5.00 0.95
CA VAL A 277 -38.11 4.42 1.94
C VAL A 277 -38.21 5.23 3.24
N SER A 278 -38.34 4.53 4.37
CA SER A 278 -38.46 5.19 5.68
C SER A 278 -37.24 6.04 6.01
N HIS A 279 -37.47 7.16 6.69
CA HIS A 279 -36.39 8.07 7.10
C HIS A 279 -35.32 7.36 7.96
N LEU A 280 -35.73 6.43 8.82
CA LEU A 280 -34.80 5.64 9.63
C LEU A 280 -33.88 4.80 8.74
N LEU A 281 -34.43 4.13 7.73
CA LEU A 281 -33.64 3.31 6.81
C LEU A 281 -32.69 4.15 5.97
N VAL A 282 -33.14 5.33 5.49
CA VAL A 282 -32.28 6.31 4.80
C VAL A 282 -31.06 6.64 5.66
N MET A 283 -31.27 7.03 6.92
CA MET A 283 -30.19 7.36 7.84
C MET A 283 -29.22 6.19 8.06
N ARG A 284 -29.74 4.96 8.20
CA ARG A 284 -28.89 3.77 8.40
C ARG A 284 -28.01 3.50 7.19
N ILE A 285 -28.54 3.61 5.96
CA ILE A 285 -27.75 3.44 4.73
C ILE A 285 -26.68 4.53 4.62
N GLU A 286 -27.04 5.80 4.87
CA GLU A 286 -26.09 6.92 4.86
C GLU A 286 -24.92 6.67 5.84
N ASN A 287 -25.20 6.15 7.03
CA ASN A 287 -24.17 5.86 8.03
C ASN A 287 -23.20 4.76 7.56
N ILE A 288 -23.68 3.72 6.87
CA ILE A 288 -22.81 2.67 6.32
C ILE A 288 -21.81 3.24 5.31
N PHE A 289 -22.25 4.07 4.38
CA PHE A 289 -21.35 4.70 3.40
C PHE A 289 -20.35 5.67 4.04
N GLU A 290 -20.76 6.37 5.11
CA GLU A 290 -19.85 7.21 5.89
C GLU A 290 -18.79 6.36 6.62
N ASP A 291 -19.18 5.23 7.19
CA ASP A 291 -18.26 4.30 7.86
C ASP A 291 -17.26 3.70 6.88
N ILE A 292 -17.70 3.27 5.69
CA ILE A 292 -16.81 2.83 4.60
C ILE A 292 -15.80 3.93 4.26
N SER A 293 -16.28 5.17 4.07
CA SER A 293 -15.43 6.31 3.71
C SER A 293 -14.40 6.64 4.80
N LYS A 294 -14.80 6.59 6.08
CA LYS A 294 -13.89 6.78 7.22
C LYS A 294 -12.87 5.64 7.34
N GLY A 295 -13.31 4.39 7.19
CA GLY A 295 -12.44 3.21 7.22
C GLY A 295 -11.37 3.28 6.12
N LYS A 296 -11.77 3.62 4.90
CA LYS A 296 -10.85 3.86 3.78
C LYS A 296 -9.83 4.96 4.05
N ARG A 297 -10.25 6.09 4.62
CA ARG A 297 -9.32 7.17 5.01
C ARG A 297 -8.28 6.69 6.00
N LYS A 298 -8.69 5.99 7.07
CA LYS A 298 -7.77 5.40 8.06
C LYS A 298 -6.79 4.42 7.41
N PHE A 299 -7.28 3.57 6.51
CA PHE A 299 -6.42 2.60 5.82
C PHE A 299 -5.44 3.28 4.85
N ASN A 300 -5.88 4.29 4.10
CA ASN A 300 -5.00 5.07 3.23
C ASN A 300 -3.96 5.87 4.01
N ASP A 301 -4.31 6.40 5.19
CA ASP A 301 -3.35 7.05 6.09
C ASP A 301 -2.24 6.08 6.50
N PHE A 302 -2.60 4.84 6.81
CA PHE A 302 -1.66 3.75 7.09
C PHE A 302 -0.78 3.42 5.88
N LEU A 303 -1.36 3.34 4.67
CA LEU A 303 -0.57 3.14 3.44
C LEU A 303 0.44 4.27 3.20
N LYS A 304 0.03 5.53 3.38
CA LYS A 304 0.92 6.70 3.25
C LYS A 304 2.03 6.73 4.31
N GLU A 305 1.82 6.10 5.45
CA GLU A 305 2.87 5.92 6.45
C GLU A 305 3.92 4.91 5.99
N ILE A 306 3.50 3.88 5.24
CA ILE A 306 4.37 2.81 4.71
C ILE A 306 5.13 3.25 3.46
N GLU A 307 4.52 4.01 2.56
CA GLU A 307 5.07 4.38 1.24
C GLU A 307 6.55 4.85 1.27
N PRO A 308 7.00 5.74 2.17
CA PRO A 308 8.41 6.18 2.22
C PRO A 308 9.40 5.12 2.72
N TRP A 309 8.89 3.95 3.11
CA TRP A 309 9.58 2.85 3.77
C TRP A 309 9.39 1.51 3.06
N GLU A 310 8.69 1.46 1.93
CA GLU A 310 8.39 0.21 1.22
C GLU A 310 9.64 -0.65 0.96
N ASP A 311 10.76 -0.01 0.60
CA ASP A 311 12.06 -0.67 0.38
C ASP A 311 12.60 -1.42 1.62
N TYR A 312 12.10 -1.12 2.83
CA TYR A 312 12.59 -1.62 4.12
C TYR A 312 11.58 -2.52 4.85
N ILE A 313 10.47 -2.84 4.19
CA ILE A 313 9.38 -3.64 4.74
C ILE A 313 9.24 -4.92 3.92
N SER A 314 9.09 -6.05 4.63
CA SER A 314 8.92 -7.37 4.01
C SER A 314 7.94 -7.37 2.86
N ARG A 315 8.36 -7.93 1.72
CA ARG A 315 7.47 -8.17 0.57
C ARG A 315 6.25 -8.98 0.96
N VAL A 316 6.36 -9.90 1.91
CA VAL A 316 5.23 -10.68 2.43
C VAL A 316 4.21 -9.75 3.08
N TRP A 317 4.66 -8.85 3.96
CA TRP A 317 3.78 -7.87 4.61
C TRP A 317 3.16 -6.89 3.62
N LEU A 318 3.95 -6.38 2.66
CA LEU A 318 3.44 -5.50 1.60
C LEU A 318 2.38 -6.20 0.75
N ASN A 319 2.59 -7.47 0.39
CA ASN A 319 1.62 -8.27 -0.34
C ASN A 319 0.33 -8.48 0.46
N GLU A 320 0.40 -8.77 1.77
CA GLU A 320 -0.78 -8.88 2.63
C GLU A 320 -1.56 -7.56 2.73
N ILE A 321 -0.87 -6.43 2.82
CA ILE A 321 -1.46 -5.10 2.87
C ILE A 321 -2.12 -4.74 1.53
N ASN A 322 -1.47 -5.06 0.42
CA ASN A 322 -2.03 -4.87 -0.92
C ASN A 322 -3.24 -5.78 -1.17
N ASN A 323 -3.20 -7.03 -0.71
CA ASN A 323 -4.34 -7.95 -0.74
C ASN A 323 -5.51 -7.39 0.08
N LYS A 324 -5.23 -6.81 1.26
CA LYS A 324 -6.26 -6.13 2.05
C LYS A 324 -6.87 -4.96 1.28
N ARG A 325 -6.04 -4.13 0.62
CA ARG A 325 -6.53 -3.04 -0.22
C ARG A 325 -7.48 -3.53 -1.31
N ALA A 326 -7.13 -4.60 -2.00
CA ALA A 326 -7.98 -5.22 -3.03
C ALA A 326 -9.29 -5.77 -2.44
N GLU A 327 -9.23 -6.43 -1.29
CA GLU A 327 -10.40 -6.94 -0.57
C GLU A 327 -11.39 -5.83 -0.21
N LEU A 328 -10.90 -4.68 0.28
CA LEU A 328 -11.74 -3.53 0.63
C LEU A 328 -12.46 -2.95 -0.59
N ILE A 329 -11.76 -2.82 -1.73
CA ILE A 329 -12.37 -2.33 -2.98
C ILE A 329 -13.44 -3.31 -3.46
N ALA A 330 -13.15 -4.61 -3.46
CA ALA A 330 -14.10 -5.64 -3.89
C ALA A 330 -15.33 -5.70 -2.96
N SER A 331 -15.12 -5.59 -1.66
CA SER A 331 -16.15 -5.63 -0.64
C SER A 331 -17.09 -4.42 -0.73
N GLU A 332 -16.57 -3.21 -0.91
CA GLU A 332 -17.41 -2.02 -1.12
C GLU A 332 -18.28 -2.17 -2.37
N LEU A 333 -17.70 -2.59 -3.51
CA LEU A 333 -18.46 -2.79 -4.75
C LEU A 333 -19.56 -3.85 -4.58
N LYS A 334 -19.27 -4.93 -3.84
CA LYS A 334 -20.26 -5.94 -3.50
C LYS A 334 -21.39 -5.35 -2.66
N THR A 335 -21.06 -4.64 -1.57
CA THR A 335 -22.06 -3.98 -0.71
C THR A 335 -22.91 -2.98 -1.49
N GLN A 336 -22.30 -2.17 -2.36
CA GLN A 336 -23.02 -1.21 -3.20
C GLN A 336 -24.03 -1.92 -4.12
N ARG A 337 -23.66 -3.04 -4.75
CA ARG A 337 -24.57 -3.83 -5.59
C ARG A 337 -25.72 -4.46 -4.80
N GLU A 338 -25.44 -5.02 -3.62
CA GLU A 338 -26.46 -5.62 -2.77
C GLU A 338 -27.47 -4.57 -2.28
N LEU A 339 -26.98 -3.40 -1.83
CA LEU A 339 -27.81 -2.25 -1.46
C LEU A 339 -28.66 -1.77 -2.65
N SER A 340 -28.06 -1.62 -3.82
CA SER A 340 -28.72 -1.17 -5.05
C SER A 340 -29.87 -2.08 -5.47
N ASN A 341 -29.64 -3.40 -5.46
CA ASN A 341 -30.64 -4.39 -5.81
C ASN A 341 -31.82 -4.38 -4.83
N LEU A 342 -31.53 -4.37 -3.53
CA LEU A 342 -32.56 -4.42 -2.50
C LEU A 342 -33.34 -3.11 -2.39
N LEU A 343 -32.68 -1.96 -2.59
CA LEU A 343 -33.31 -0.65 -2.65
C LEU A 343 -34.37 -0.58 -3.76
N GLN A 344 -34.05 -1.08 -4.96
CA GLN A 344 -35.01 -1.12 -6.08
C GLN A 344 -36.22 -2.01 -5.75
N LYS A 345 -35.99 -3.20 -5.17
CA LYS A 345 -37.06 -4.10 -4.75
C LYS A 345 -37.96 -3.49 -3.70
N ILE A 346 -37.40 -2.84 -2.67
CA ILE A 346 -38.17 -2.15 -1.63
C ILE A 346 -39.04 -1.05 -2.24
N ARG A 347 -38.47 -0.22 -3.12
CA ARG A 347 -39.22 0.83 -3.82
C ARG A 347 -40.34 0.29 -4.71
N GLY A 348 -40.18 -0.92 -5.24
CA GLY A 348 -41.18 -1.63 -6.03
C GLY A 348 -42.15 -2.50 -5.24
N GLU A 349 -42.08 -2.51 -3.91
CA GLU A 349 -42.83 -3.42 -3.02
C GLU A 349 -42.57 -4.93 -3.24
N GLU A 350 -41.41 -5.28 -3.79
CA GLU A 350 -40.96 -6.66 -3.99
C GLU A 350 -40.17 -7.22 -2.79
N ALA A 351 -39.77 -6.36 -1.85
CA ALA A 351 -39.05 -6.71 -0.64
C ALA A 351 -39.43 -5.78 0.52
N GLU A 352 -39.28 -6.26 1.76
CA GLU A 352 -39.54 -5.46 2.95
C GLU A 352 -38.28 -4.74 3.45
N GLU A 353 -38.48 -3.60 4.11
CA GLU A 353 -37.37 -2.84 4.69
C GLU A 353 -36.53 -3.65 5.68
N SER A 354 -37.16 -4.59 6.39
CA SER A 354 -36.47 -5.50 7.34
C SER A 354 -35.38 -6.35 6.69
N GLU A 355 -35.46 -6.63 5.38
CA GLU A 355 -34.39 -7.31 4.65
C GLU A 355 -33.16 -6.42 4.52
N MET A 356 -33.36 -5.12 4.26
CA MET A 356 -32.28 -4.14 4.21
C MET A 356 -31.67 -3.96 5.59
N GLU A 357 -32.48 -3.91 6.64
CA GLU A 357 -31.98 -3.83 8.02
C GLU A 357 -31.04 -4.99 8.36
N ARG A 358 -31.40 -6.22 7.98
CA ARG A 358 -30.52 -7.40 8.17
C ARG A 358 -29.21 -7.29 7.41
N LEU A 359 -29.25 -6.79 6.17
CA LEU A 359 -28.04 -6.56 5.37
C LEU A 359 -27.12 -5.55 6.05
N LEU A 360 -27.68 -4.43 6.54
CA LEU A 360 -26.92 -3.38 7.24
C LEU A 360 -26.37 -3.89 8.59
N ASP A 361 -27.10 -4.75 9.30
CA ASP A 361 -26.62 -5.37 10.54
C ASP A 361 -25.46 -6.34 10.28
N ASN A 362 -25.57 -7.16 9.22
CA ASN A 362 -24.49 -8.05 8.81
C ASN A 362 -23.25 -7.27 8.37
N PHE A 363 -23.44 -6.14 7.67
CA PHE A 363 -22.33 -5.26 7.30
C PHE A 363 -21.50 -4.87 8.52
N ASN A 364 -22.14 -4.41 9.59
CA ASN A 364 -21.46 -3.95 10.79
C ASN A 364 -20.70 -5.05 11.55
N ARG A 365 -21.11 -6.31 11.40
CA ARG A 365 -20.50 -7.45 12.11
C ARG A 365 -19.34 -8.07 11.35
N GLU A 366 -19.48 -8.23 10.04
CA GLU A 366 -18.63 -9.13 9.25
C GLU A 366 -17.95 -8.44 8.07
N ASN A 367 -18.41 -7.26 7.64
CA ASN A 367 -17.89 -6.67 6.41
C ASN A 367 -16.45 -6.13 6.60
N PRO A 368 -15.52 -6.44 5.69
CA PRO A 368 -14.14 -5.91 5.73
C PRO A 368 -14.05 -4.38 5.76
N CYS A 369 -15.01 -3.68 5.16
CA CYS A 369 -15.07 -2.22 5.11
C CYS A 369 -15.70 -1.58 6.36
N SER A 370 -16.21 -2.39 7.30
CA SER A 370 -16.75 -1.85 8.54
C SER A 370 -15.66 -1.18 9.37
N SER A 371 -16.04 -0.15 10.14
CA SER A 371 -15.11 0.54 11.04
C SER A 371 -14.41 -0.43 12.00
N MET A 372 -15.13 -1.44 12.51
CA MET A 372 -14.59 -2.45 13.42
C MET A 372 -13.53 -3.34 12.75
N SER A 373 -13.81 -3.83 11.53
CA SER A 373 -12.88 -4.67 10.76
C SER A 373 -11.59 -3.93 10.42
N ILE A 374 -11.69 -2.67 10.00
CA ILE A 374 -10.53 -1.82 9.71
C ILE A 374 -9.70 -1.59 10.97
N GLU A 375 -10.32 -1.24 12.09
CA GLU A 375 -9.61 -1.01 13.36
C GLU A 375 -8.92 -2.27 13.87
N HIS A 376 -9.57 -3.43 13.76
CA HIS A 376 -8.98 -4.71 14.11
C HIS A 376 -7.77 -5.02 13.23
N TYR A 377 -7.88 -4.83 11.91
CA TYR A 377 -6.77 -5.04 10.98
C TYR A 377 -5.58 -4.13 11.27
N LEU A 378 -5.81 -2.82 11.43
CA LEU A 378 -4.75 -1.86 11.76
C LEU A 378 -4.09 -2.17 13.11
N LYS A 379 -4.87 -2.65 14.09
CA LYS A 379 -4.34 -3.11 15.38
C LYS A 379 -3.45 -4.34 15.23
N ALA A 380 -3.83 -5.28 14.36
CA ALA A 380 -3.03 -6.47 14.06
C ALA A 380 -1.73 -6.12 13.31
N LYS A 381 -1.70 -5.02 12.55
CA LYS A 381 -0.50 -4.53 11.82
C LYS A 381 0.33 -3.49 12.57
N ARG A 382 0.23 -3.45 13.91
CA ARG A 382 1.05 -2.56 14.76
C ARG A 382 2.54 -2.82 14.67
N ASN A 383 2.93 -4.04 14.31
CA ASN A 383 4.32 -4.42 14.06
C ASN A 383 4.93 -3.60 12.92
N VAL A 384 4.21 -3.43 11.81
CA VAL A 384 4.65 -2.59 10.66
C VAL A 384 4.88 -1.15 11.10
N THR A 385 3.90 -0.54 11.78
CA THR A 385 4.01 0.82 12.31
C THR A 385 5.17 0.95 13.32
N SER A 386 5.40 -0.07 14.15
CA SER A 386 6.50 -0.07 15.13
C SER A 386 7.87 -0.18 14.45
N LYS A 387 7.99 -1.00 13.39
CA LYS A 387 9.19 -1.08 12.54
C LYS A 387 9.46 0.25 11.85
N ILE A 388 8.46 0.84 11.19
CA ILE A 388 8.56 2.16 10.55
C ILE A 388 9.02 3.23 11.54
N ARG A 389 8.40 3.29 12.73
CA ARG A 389 8.79 4.24 13.77
C ARG A 389 10.25 4.06 14.18
N THR A 390 10.69 2.81 14.35
CA THR A 390 12.07 2.49 14.68
C THR A 390 13.01 2.95 13.57
N LEU A 391 12.76 2.57 12.31
CA LEU A 391 13.54 3.00 11.16
C LEU A 391 13.58 4.54 11.02
N SER A 392 12.48 5.22 11.33
CA SER A 392 12.37 6.69 11.27
C SER A 392 13.32 7.41 12.22
N ASP A 393 13.64 6.79 13.37
CA ASP A 393 14.63 7.32 14.29
C ASP A 393 16.05 7.29 13.70
N PHE A 394 16.30 6.49 12.66
CA PHE A 394 17.63 6.26 12.07
C PHE A 394 17.78 6.75 10.62
N LYS A 395 16.68 7.16 9.94
CA LYS A 395 16.68 7.58 8.52
C LYS A 395 17.73 8.63 8.16
N ARG A 396 18.09 9.50 9.10
CA ARG A 396 18.92 10.69 8.86
C ARG A 396 20.40 10.39 8.63
N GLU A 397 20.86 9.15 8.74
CA GLU A 397 22.27 8.90 9.07
C GLU A 397 23.08 8.09 8.05
N GLU A 398 22.64 7.89 6.80
CA GLU A 398 23.33 7.04 5.80
C GLU A 398 23.57 5.56 6.22
N ASN A 399 23.15 5.18 7.42
CA ASN A 399 23.34 3.86 8.05
C ASN A 399 22.29 2.80 7.65
N ILE A 400 21.51 3.05 6.60
CA ILE A 400 20.52 2.09 6.09
C ILE A 400 20.83 1.82 4.62
N PHE A 401 21.63 0.79 4.39
CA PHE A 401 22.05 0.39 3.05
C PHE A 401 20.88 -0.18 2.25
N LYS A 402 20.68 0.32 1.03
CA LYS A 402 19.59 -0.08 0.12
C LYS A 402 19.93 -1.22 -0.86
N GLU A 403 21.13 -1.77 -0.79
CA GLU A 403 21.65 -2.67 -1.82
C GLU A 403 21.95 -4.09 -1.31
N ILE A 404 21.70 -4.38 -0.03
CA ILE A 404 22.19 -5.61 0.62
C ILE A 404 21.11 -6.68 0.62
N ILE A 405 21.16 -7.69 -0.25
CA ILE A 405 19.98 -8.56 -0.44
C ILE A 405 19.92 -9.71 0.61
N SER A 406 21.04 -10.04 1.26
CA SER A 406 21.12 -11.09 2.30
C SER A 406 22.27 -10.85 3.29
N ILE A 407 22.37 -11.69 4.33
CA ILE A 407 23.49 -11.66 5.27
C ILE A 407 24.79 -12.07 4.54
N GLU A 408 24.73 -13.01 3.61
CA GLU A 408 25.90 -13.39 2.80
C GLU A 408 26.38 -12.25 1.92
N ASP A 409 25.46 -11.49 1.31
CA ASP A 409 25.79 -10.30 0.53
C ASP A 409 26.43 -9.21 1.41
N LEU A 410 25.89 -9.00 2.61
CA LEU A 410 26.46 -8.11 3.62
C LEU A 410 27.89 -8.51 3.99
N LEU A 411 28.11 -9.79 4.33
CA LEU A 411 29.41 -10.32 4.72
C LEU A 411 30.40 -10.28 3.55
N THR A 412 29.96 -10.53 2.33
CA THR A 412 30.81 -10.50 1.13
C THR A 412 31.22 -9.07 0.79
N LYS A 413 30.31 -8.11 0.87
CA LYS A 413 30.57 -6.72 0.49
C LYS A 413 31.45 -5.97 1.50
N TYR A 414 31.45 -6.40 2.77
CA TYR A 414 32.13 -5.72 3.87
C TYR A 414 33.06 -6.64 4.68
N TYR A 415 33.68 -7.65 4.03
CA TYR A 415 34.45 -8.70 4.72
C TYR A 415 35.70 -8.22 5.50
N GLU A 416 36.27 -7.06 5.16
CA GLU A 416 37.46 -6.50 5.84
C GLU A 416 37.09 -5.54 6.99
N GLN A 417 35.80 -5.38 7.26
CA GLN A 417 35.27 -4.34 8.15
C GLN A 417 34.37 -4.93 9.23
N ASP A 418 34.34 -4.30 10.40
CA ASP A 418 33.41 -4.69 11.44
C ASP A 418 32.00 -4.25 11.05
N VAL A 419 31.03 -5.17 11.00
CA VAL A 419 29.64 -4.83 10.66
C VAL A 419 28.71 -5.02 11.85
N TYR A 420 28.00 -3.97 12.23
CA TYR A 420 26.97 -4.01 13.27
C TYR A 420 25.58 -4.01 12.64
N LEU A 421 24.85 -5.13 12.77
CA LEU A 421 23.48 -5.27 12.30
C LEU A 421 22.48 -5.11 13.46
N LEU A 422 21.57 -4.14 13.36
CA LEU A 422 20.39 -4.06 14.23
C LEU A 422 19.22 -4.76 13.56
N HIS A 423 18.92 -5.98 13.98
CA HIS A 423 17.71 -6.69 13.57
C HIS A 423 16.48 -6.24 14.36
N ILE A 424 15.37 -5.92 13.68
CA ILE A 424 14.14 -5.41 14.29
C ILE A 424 13.10 -6.54 14.28
N SER A 425 13.23 -7.46 15.23
CA SER A 425 12.29 -8.57 15.41
C SER A 425 11.03 -8.16 16.18
N GLU A 426 9.87 -8.59 15.68
CA GLU A 426 8.58 -8.43 16.39
C GLU A 426 8.52 -9.29 17.66
N LYS A 427 9.00 -10.53 17.60
CA LYS A 427 9.01 -11.48 18.73
C LYS A 427 9.71 -10.88 19.95
N TRP A 428 10.90 -10.30 19.76
CA TRP A 428 11.64 -9.65 20.85
C TRP A 428 10.99 -8.37 21.36
N GLN A 429 10.25 -7.65 20.52
CA GLN A 429 9.50 -6.46 20.97
C GLN A 429 8.29 -6.80 21.84
N THR A 430 7.72 -7.99 21.65
CA THR A 430 6.54 -8.47 22.41
C THR A 430 6.94 -9.26 23.65
N GLU A 431 7.89 -10.21 23.53
CA GLU A 431 8.31 -11.10 24.61
C GLU A 431 9.27 -10.43 25.61
N ASP A 432 10.19 -9.57 25.14
CA ASP A 432 11.14 -8.84 26.01
C ASP A 432 11.39 -7.40 25.53
N LYS A 433 10.34 -6.59 25.65
CA LYS A 433 10.35 -5.17 25.29
C LYS A 433 11.48 -4.39 25.99
N ALA A 434 11.82 -4.74 27.22
CA ALA A 434 12.83 -4.03 27.99
C ALA A 434 14.23 -4.23 27.40
N ASN A 435 14.56 -5.46 27.02
CA ASN A 435 15.83 -5.76 26.38
C ASN A 435 15.90 -5.22 24.95
N SER A 436 14.82 -5.31 24.18
CA SER A 436 14.70 -4.67 22.86
C SER A 436 15.03 -3.17 22.92
N LEU A 437 14.47 -2.43 23.90
CA LEU A 437 14.78 -1.01 24.13
C LEU A 437 16.24 -0.76 24.54
N LYS A 438 16.85 -1.65 25.32
CA LYS A 438 18.27 -1.55 25.69
C LYS A 438 19.17 -1.74 24.47
N ASN A 439 18.90 -2.74 23.64
CA ASN A 439 19.64 -2.99 22.40
C ASN A 439 19.54 -1.79 21.45
N LEU A 440 18.33 -1.24 21.27
CA LEU A 440 18.13 -0.01 20.49
C LEU A 440 18.96 1.17 20.99
N ARG A 441 19.04 1.37 22.32
CA ARG A 441 19.87 2.43 22.92
C ARG A 441 21.36 2.17 22.73
N TYR A 442 21.80 0.93 22.91
CA TYR A 442 23.19 0.55 22.72
C TYR A 442 23.62 0.76 21.27
N PHE A 443 22.79 0.33 20.32
CA PHE A 443 23.01 0.54 18.90
C PHE A 443 23.10 2.03 18.54
N LYS A 444 22.19 2.87 19.07
CA LYS A 444 22.30 4.34 18.96
C LYS A 444 23.61 4.88 19.56
N SER A 445 24.13 4.29 20.63
CA SER A 445 25.42 4.74 21.20
C SER A 445 26.62 4.37 20.32
N LEU A 446 26.59 3.21 19.65
CA LEU A 446 27.62 2.81 18.68
C LEU A 446 27.64 3.78 17.49
N LEU A 447 26.46 4.11 16.96
CA LEU A 447 26.26 5.09 15.88
C LEU A 447 26.87 6.45 16.21
N ASN A 448 26.64 6.93 17.43
CA ASN A 448 27.18 8.21 17.89
C ASN A 448 28.69 8.17 18.16
N ARG A 449 29.26 6.98 18.43
CA ARG A 449 30.70 6.81 18.68
C ARG A 449 31.49 6.84 17.37
N GLU A 450 30.98 6.19 16.32
CA GLU A 450 31.52 6.24 14.96
C GLU A 450 31.64 7.69 14.45
N LYS A 451 30.57 8.50 14.59
CA LYS A 451 30.56 9.93 14.20
C LYS A 451 31.65 10.76 14.87
N LYS A 452 31.85 10.57 16.18
CA LYS A 452 32.91 11.30 16.91
C LYS A 452 34.31 10.89 16.44
N SER A 453 34.48 9.62 16.04
CA SER A 453 35.76 9.13 15.53
C SER A 453 36.09 9.69 14.13
N SER A 454 35.07 9.95 13.32
CA SER A 454 35.20 10.53 11.97
C SER A 454 35.44 12.04 12.00
N ASP A 455 34.90 12.77 12.98
CA ASP A 455 35.16 14.21 13.16
C ASP A 455 36.54 14.52 13.81
N GLU A 456 37.14 13.57 14.57
CA GLU A 456 38.39 13.79 15.31
C GLU A 456 39.66 13.16 14.70
N LYS A 457 39.57 12.30 13.67
CA LYS A 457 40.76 11.64 13.07
C LYS A 457 41.22 12.27 11.75
N SER A 458 42.07 13.28 11.87
CA SER A 458 43.23 13.44 10.98
C SER A 458 44.44 12.75 11.62
N ASN A 459 45.01 11.74 10.94
CA ASN A 459 46.34 11.13 11.18
C ASN A 459 46.47 9.87 12.05
N ASP A 460 45.61 8.85 11.90
CA ASP A 460 46.07 7.48 12.21
C ASP A 460 45.37 6.42 11.34
N THR A 461 46.15 5.65 10.57
CA THR A 461 45.70 4.83 9.42
C THR A 461 45.44 3.35 9.72
N THR A 462 45.00 2.99 10.93
CA THR A 462 44.64 1.59 11.27
C THR A 462 43.36 1.47 12.09
N SER A 463 42.32 2.24 11.75
CA SER A 463 40.98 2.01 12.28
C SER A 463 40.18 1.23 11.24
N ASN A 464 39.92 -0.06 11.47
CA ASN A 464 38.83 -0.76 10.77
C ASN A 464 37.56 0.09 10.97
N SER A 465 37.04 0.70 9.91
CA SER A 465 35.82 1.50 9.97
C SER A 465 34.64 0.55 10.13
N ALA A 466 33.90 0.66 11.23
CA ALA A 466 32.77 -0.22 11.43
C ALA A 466 31.56 0.28 10.65
N HIS A 467 30.94 -0.59 9.84
CA HIS A 467 29.70 -0.28 9.13
C HIS A 467 28.49 -0.66 9.97
N ILE A 468 27.47 0.19 9.95
CA ILE A 468 26.27 -0.01 10.75
C ILE A 468 25.09 -0.20 9.81
N VAL A 469 24.37 -1.32 9.96
CA VAL A 469 23.23 -1.71 9.14
C VAL A 469 22.01 -1.91 10.02
N ILE A 470 20.86 -1.41 9.59
CA ILE A 470 19.59 -1.58 10.30
C ILE A 470 18.67 -2.43 9.45
N ASP A 471 18.27 -3.58 10.00
CA ASP A 471 17.35 -4.61 9.47
C ASP A 471 16.84 -4.32 8.07
N TYR A 472 17.74 -4.41 7.10
CA TYR A 472 17.44 -4.21 5.70
C TYR A 472 16.81 -5.51 5.20
N ASP A 473 15.54 -5.68 5.55
CA ASP A 473 14.65 -6.77 5.14
C ASP A 473 15.34 -8.11 4.83
N LEU A 474 16.21 -8.55 5.75
CA LEU A 474 16.95 -9.80 5.60
C LEU A 474 16.03 -11.02 5.75
N HIS A 475 14.75 -10.79 6.04
CA HIS A 475 13.66 -11.77 6.11
C HIS A 475 13.34 -12.34 4.72
N GLY A 476 14.29 -13.07 4.14
CA GLY A 476 13.97 -14.17 3.24
C GLY A 476 13.22 -15.25 4.01
N PRO A 477 12.49 -16.15 3.33
CA PRO A 477 11.81 -17.28 3.97
C PRO A 477 12.75 -18.12 4.86
N ASP A 478 14.06 -18.01 4.66
CA ASP A 478 15.08 -18.78 5.36
C ASP A 478 15.37 -18.26 6.80
N LEU A 479 15.22 -16.96 7.12
CA LEU A 479 15.57 -16.45 8.46
C LEU A 479 14.53 -16.72 9.55
N GLU A 480 13.26 -16.93 9.19
CA GLU A 480 12.22 -17.31 10.17
C GLU A 480 12.12 -18.83 10.35
N ASP A 481 12.57 -19.62 9.37
CA ASP A 481 12.59 -21.09 9.42
C ASP A 481 13.92 -21.64 10.02
N ASP A 482 14.96 -20.82 10.18
CA ASP A 482 16.27 -21.19 10.76
C ASP A 482 16.32 -21.13 12.31
N ASP A 483 15.19 -21.37 12.99
CA ASP A 483 15.17 -21.62 14.44
C ASP A 483 16.11 -22.79 14.80
N ASP A 484 16.33 -23.74 13.89
CA ASP A 484 17.24 -24.89 14.07
C ASP A 484 18.73 -24.49 14.05
N TYR A 485 19.16 -23.54 13.21
CA TYR A 485 20.54 -23.04 13.15
C TYR A 485 20.92 -22.28 14.43
N CYS A 486 20.07 -21.33 14.83
CA CYS A 486 20.29 -20.55 16.04
C CYS A 486 20.20 -21.44 17.28
N ALA A 487 19.28 -22.41 17.32
CA ALA A 487 19.18 -23.38 18.40
C ALA A 487 20.41 -24.31 18.44
N LEU A 488 20.97 -24.71 17.31
CA LEU A 488 22.17 -25.54 17.23
C LEU A 488 23.40 -24.76 17.71
N LEU A 489 23.65 -23.55 17.19
CA LEU A 489 24.77 -22.71 17.66
C LEU A 489 24.62 -22.36 19.15
N THR A 490 23.39 -22.09 19.60
CA THR A 490 23.11 -21.89 21.03
C THR A 490 23.35 -23.19 21.81
N SER A 491 22.97 -24.36 21.29
CA SER A 491 23.23 -25.64 21.97
C SER A 491 24.72 -25.98 22.06
N ILE A 492 25.52 -25.55 21.08
CA ILE A 492 26.94 -25.87 20.98
C ILE A 492 27.79 -24.92 21.84
N PHE A 493 27.45 -23.63 21.85
CA PHE A 493 28.24 -22.61 22.54
C PHE A 493 27.60 -22.09 23.84
N SER A 494 26.37 -22.46 24.20
CA SER A 494 25.74 -22.05 25.47
C SER A 494 26.09 -23.01 26.62
N PRO A 495 26.36 -22.51 27.84
CA PRO A 495 26.29 -21.11 28.29
C PRO A 495 27.63 -20.36 28.25
N THR A 496 28.72 -21.01 27.85
CA THR A 496 30.09 -20.51 28.05
C THR A 496 30.64 -19.66 26.91
N GLY A 497 30.02 -19.69 25.73
CA GLY A 497 30.53 -19.06 24.50
C GLY A 497 31.74 -19.78 23.87
N GLU A 498 32.10 -20.94 24.42
CA GLU A 498 33.34 -21.66 24.15
C GLU A 498 33.04 -23.15 23.96
N LEU A 499 33.63 -23.74 22.93
CA LEU A 499 33.45 -25.14 22.59
C LEU A 499 34.65 -25.97 23.04
N THR A 500 34.44 -26.94 23.94
CA THR A 500 35.52 -27.81 24.37
C THR A 500 35.82 -28.88 23.33
N LYS A 501 37.02 -29.47 23.39
CA LYS A 501 37.41 -30.57 22.50
C LYS A 501 36.46 -31.78 22.57
N GLY A 502 35.94 -32.08 23.75
CA GLY A 502 34.99 -33.18 23.94
C GLY A 502 33.65 -32.92 23.26
N ASP A 503 33.15 -31.70 23.40
CA ASP A 503 31.89 -31.26 22.80
C ASP A 503 32.01 -31.18 21.27
N PHE A 504 33.12 -30.63 20.76
CA PHE A 504 33.42 -30.61 19.33
C PHE A 504 33.41 -32.02 18.72
N ILE A 505 34.07 -32.99 19.35
CA ILE A 505 34.06 -34.40 18.90
C ILE A 505 32.65 -35.00 18.94
N SER A 506 31.88 -34.71 20.00
CA SER A 506 30.52 -35.21 20.17
C SER A 506 29.60 -34.76 19.04
N GLU A 507 29.64 -33.46 18.70
CA GLU A 507 28.82 -32.89 17.63
C GLU A 507 29.28 -33.37 16.25
N PHE A 508 30.59 -33.43 16.01
CA PHE A 508 31.14 -33.91 14.74
C PHE A 508 30.80 -35.39 14.47
N LYS A 509 30.69 -36.21 15.52
CA LYS A 509 30.23 -37.61 15.41
C LYS A 509 28.76 -37.74 15.02
N LYS A 510 27.90 -36.77 15.33
CA LYS A 510 26.49 -36.79 14.88
C LYS A 510 26.37 -36.54 13.39
N LEU A 511 27.32 -35.82 12.79
CA LEU A 511 27.34 -35.46 11.37
C LEU A 511 27.91 -36.57 10.46
N TYR A 512 28.68 -37.51 11.01
CA TYR A 512 29.38 -38.54 10.25
C TYR A 512 29.12 -39.94 10.83
N GLU A 513 28.30 -40.74 10.14
CA GLU A 513 27.94 -42.11 10.55
C GLU A 513 29.01 -43.17 10.15
N ILE A 514 30.02 -42.81 9.34
CA ILE A 514 31.02 -43.72 8.78
C ILE A 514 32.43 -43.19 9.07
N GLY A 515 33.33 -44.03 9.61
CA GLY A 515 34.75 -43.71 9.83
C GLY A 515 35.10 -43.24 11.26
N ASN A 516 36.40 -43.05 11.55
CA ASN A 516 36.90 -42.64 12.87
C ASN A 516 37.04 -41.11 12.99
N ALA A 517 35.93 -40.43 13.28
CA ALA A 517 35.87 -38.97 13.43
C ALA A 517 36.77 -38.41 14.55
N THR A 518 37.10 -39.21 15.56
CA THR A 518 37.85 -38.75 16.76
C THR A 518 39.26 -38.28 16.39
N ASN A 519 39.99 -39.08 15.61
CA ASN A 519 41.36 -38.76 15.21
C ASN A 519 41.43 -37.53 14.31
N TYR A 520 40.39 -37.30 13.51
CA TYR A 520 40.30 -36.16 12.62
C TYR A 520 39.97 -34.86 13.36
N CYS A 521 39.00 -34.92 14.28
CA CYS A 521 38.64 -33.79 15.15
C CYS A 521 39.85 -33.30 15.96
N ASP A 522 40.74 -34.20 16.37
CA ASP A 522 41.97 -33.86 17.08
C ASP A 522 42.94 -32.98 16.28
N TYR A 523 42.98 -33.12 14.95
CA TYR A 523 43.82 -32.28 14.09
C TYR A 523 43.16 -30.94 13.77
N ILE A 524 41.84 -30.94 13.56
CA ILE A 524 41.10 -29.71 13.29
C ILE A 524 41.08 -28.82 14.54
N PHE A 525 40.73 -29.38 15.70
CA PHE A 525 40.52 -28.60 16.92
C PHE A 525 41.75 -27.74 17.26
N GLY A 526 42.94 -28.32 17.21
CA GLY A 526 44.18 -27.60 17.49
C GLY A 526 44.60 -26.58 16.44
N ALA A 527 43.98 -26.56 15.26
CA ALA A 527 44.22 -25.53 14.24
C ALA A 527 43.15 -24.43 14.22
N LEU A 528 42.00 -24.69 14.84
CA LEU A 528 40.92 -23.73 15.04
C LEU A 528 41.10 -22.91 16.33
N ASP A 529 41.66 -23.51 17.38
CA ASP A 529 42.07 -22.85 18.62
C ASP A 529 43.35 -22.02 18.37
N GLU A 530 43.21 -20.84 17.77
CA GLU A 530 44.33 -19.99 17.34
C GLU A 530 45.07 -19.41 18.55
N ASP A 531 44.37 -19.17 19.65
CA ASP A 531 44.92 -18.58 20.87
C ASP A 531 45.40 -19.61 21.91
N ARG A 532 45.21 -20.90 21.65
CA ARG A 532 45.58 -22.05 22.52
C ARG A 532 44.86 -22.02 23.86
N SER A 533 43.66 -21.48 23.89
CA SER A 533 42.77 -21.47 25.05
C SER A 533 42.31 -22.87 25.46
N SER A 534 42.55 -23.90 24.64
CA SER A 534 42.03 -25.27 24.80
C SER A 534 40.50 -25.36 24.62
N THR A 535 39.88 -24.28 24.18
CA THR A 535 38.50 -24.17 23.73
C THR A 535 38.50 -23.51 22.34
N ILE A 536 37.40 -23.60 21.61
CA ILE A 536 37.21 -22.84 20.38
C ILE A 536 36.17 -21.78 20.68
N SER A 537 36.53 -20.51 20.53
CA SER A 537 35.59 -19.41 20.65
C SER A 537 34.62 -19.38 19.47
N PHE A 538 33.47 -18.75 19.66
CA PHE A 538 32.51 -18.54 18.56
C PHE A 538 33.15 -17.85 17.33
N CYS A 539 34.07 -16.89 17.54
CA CYS A 539 34.73 -16.18 16.46
C CYS A 539 35.67 -17.08 15.64
N GLU A 540 36.48 -17.89 16.32
CA GLU A 540 37.38 -18.86 15.66
C GLU A 540 36.60 -19.88 14.85
N PHE A 541 35.48 -20.36 15.39
CA PHE A 541 34.58 -21.29 14.70
C PHE A 541 33.95 -20.65 13.44
N MET A 542 33.43 -19.43 13.54
CA MET A 542 32.81 -18.74 12.40
C MET A 542 33.83 -18.40 11.30
N ASN A 543 35.05 -17.99 11.67
CA ASN A 543 36.15 -17.77 10.72
C ASN A 543 36.50 -19.05 9.96
N ALA A 544 36.52 -20.18 10.66
CA ALA A 544 36.78 -21.48 10.04
C ALA A 544 35.68 -21.89 9.05
N ILE A 545 34.40 -21.68 9.39
CA ILE A 545 33.28 -21.93 8.48
C ILE A 545 33.37 -21.02 7.25
N ALA A 546 33.63 -19.72 7.43
CA ALA A 546 33.72 -18.75 6.34
C ALA A 546 34.84 -19.10 5.34
N LEU A 547 35.98 -19.57 5.82
CA LEU A 547 37.10 -20.00 4.97
C LEU A 547 36.80 -21.30 4.22
N THR A 548 35.92 -22.15 4.74
CA THR A 548 35.74 -23.51 4.25
C THR A 548 34.41 -23.74 3.51
N SER A 549 33.53 -22.74 3.48
CA SER A 549 32.25 -22.77 2.77
C SER A 549 32.39 -22.89 1.24
N LYS A 550 31.39 -23.51 0.62
CA LYS A 550 31.40 -23.86 -0.80
C LYS A 550 31.08 -22.62 -1.66
N GLY A 551 32.10 -22.01 -2.26
CA GLY A 551 31.95 -20.84 -3.13
C GLY A 551 33.11 -19.85 -3.05
N ASN A 552 33.95 -19.94 -2.01
CA ASN A 552 35.13 -19.09 -1.85
C ASN A 552 36.29 -19.59 -2.74
N THR A 553 36.26 -19.21 -4.01
CA THR A 553 37.35 -19.46 -4.99
C THR A 553 38.44 -18.38 -4.95
N GLU A 554 38.16 -17.20 -4.40
CA GLU A 554 39.12 -16.08 -4.37
C GLU A 554 40.18 -16.18 -3.26
N ASN A 555 39.98 -17.01 -2.23
CA ASN A 555 40.94 -17.18 -1.12
C ASN A 555 41.57 -18.58 -1.02
N LEU A 556 41.96 -19.16 -2.16
CA LEU A 556 42.65 -20.46 -2.23
C LEU A 556 43.88 -20.53 -1.30
N LYS A 557 44.67 -19.46 -1.23
CA LYS A 557 45.87 -19.38 -0.38
C LYS A 557 45.54 -19.41 1.12
N GLN A 558 44.44 -18.79 1.54
CA GLN A 558 44.02 -18.81 2.94
C GLN A 558 43.52 -20.22 3.33
N ARG A 559 42.78 -20.88 2.43
CA ARG A 559 42.32 -22.27 2.61
C ARG A 559 43.48 -23.26 2.70
N LEU A 560 44.44 -23.17 1.79
CA LEU A 560 45.67 -23.95 1.84
C LEU A 560 46.51 -23.62 3.08
N GLY A 561 46.51 -22.36 3.52
CA GLY A 561 47.16 -21.93 4.75
C GLY A 561 46.54 -22.53 6.02
N LEU A 562 45.20 -22.60 6.09
CA LEU A 562 44.50 -23.30 7.16
C LEU A 562 44.84 -24.80 7.13
N MET A 563 44.88 -25.41 5.94
CA MET A 563 45.25 -26.82 5.79
C MET A 563 46.68 -27.12 6.26
N PHE A 564 47.61 -26.23 5.92
CA PHE A 564 48.99 -26.32 6.39
C PHE A 564 49.06 -26.30 7.93
N ARG A 565 48.29 -25.41 8.57
CA ARG A 565 48.21 -25.32 10.03
C ARG A 565 47.66 -26.60 10.65
N VAL A 566 46.59 -27.15 10.09
CA VAL A 566 45.99 -28.44 10.49
C VAL A 566 47.03 -29.57 10.44
N ILE A 567 47.80 -29.67 9.34
CA ILE A 567 48.80 -30.73 9.17
C ILE A 567 50.01 -30.52 10.10
N GLY A 568 50.48 -29.28 10.21
CA GLY A 568 51.67 -28.90 10.97
C GLY A 568 51.50 -28.87 12.48
N ARG A 569 50.25 -28.75 12.98
CA ARG A 569 49.94 -28.49 14.38
C ARG A 569 50.68 -27.25 14.91
N ASP A 570 50.49 -26.13 14.23
CA ASP A 570 51.13 -24.83 14.51
C ASP A 570 52.66 -24.81 14.46
N LYS A 571 53.27 -25.77 13.76
CA LYS A 571 54.68 -25.66 13.38
C LYS A 571 54.79 -24.87 12.09
N ASP A 572 55.84 -24.06 11.99
CA ASP A 572 56.15 -23.29 10.78
C ASP A 572 56.58 -24.18 9.59
N VAL A 573 56.79 -25.47 9.87
CA VAL A 573 57.27 -26.48 8.92
C VAL A 573 56.54 -27.81 9.09
N VAL A 574 56.34 -28.52 7.99
CA VAL A 574 55.68 -29.82 7.92
C VAL A 574 56.60 -30.86 7.28
N ASN A 575 56.76 -32.02 7.92
CA ASN A 575 57.54 -33.12 7.36
C ASN A 575 56.71 -34.17 6.62
N ALA A 576 57.41 -35.04 5.87
CA ALA A 576 56.82 -36.14 5.10
C ALA A 576 55.86 -37.03 5.92
N GLN A 577 56.23 -37.32 7.17
CA GLN A 577 55.46 -38.22 8.02
C GLN A 577 54.15 -37.58 8.48
N GLN A 578 54.14 -36.27 8.71
CA GLN A 578 52.92 -35.51 9.04
C GLN A 578 51.95 -35.46 7.85
N LEU A 579 52.44 -35.20 6.64
CA LEU A 579 51.63 -35.19 5.42
C LEU A 579 50.97 -36.54 5.15
N ILE A 580 51.74 -37.63 5.23
CA ILE A 580 51.22 -38.99 5.04
C ILE A 580 50.14 -39.29 6.08
N LYS A 581 50.41 -38.99 7.34
CA LYS A 581 49.50 -39.29 8.45
C LYS A 581 48.19 -38.51 8.34
N PHE A 582 48.23 -37.25 7.91
CA PHE A 582 47.02 -36.46 7.71
C PHE A 582 46.16 -37.01 6.56
N ILE A 583 46.78 -37.34 5.41
CA ILE A 583 46.05 -37.96 4.28
C ILE A 583 45.45 -39.31 4.70
N GLU A 584 46.17 -40.13 5.47
CA GLU A 584 45.65 -41.40 5.99
C GLU A 584 44.40 -41.20 6.86
N ILE A 585 44.43 -40.23 7.79
CA ILE A 585 43.29 -39.92 8.67
C ILE A 585 42.09 -39.39 7.88
N VAL A 586 42.32 -38.48 6.94
CA VAL A 586 41.25 -37.98 6.05
C VAL A 586 40.65 -39.15 5.26
N THR A 587 41.49 -40.01 4.71
CA THR A 587 41.06 -41.14 3.87
C THR A 587 40.25 -42.16 4.67
N GLU A 588 40.65 -42.45 5.90
CA GLU A 588 39.91 -43.28 6.88
C GLU A 588 38.53 -42.68 7.20
N LEU A 589 38.45 -41.35 7.34
CA LEU A 589 37.19 -40.64 7.57
C LEU A 589 36.23 -40.75 6.38
N VAL A 590 36.72 -40.57 5.15
CA VAL A 590 35.87 -40.52 3.94
C VAL A 590 35.38 -41.89 3.51
N HIS A 591 36.22 -42.92 3.60
CA HIS A 591 36.00 -44.21 2.94
C HIS A 591 35.99 -45.42 3.90
N GLY A 592 36.16 -45.21 5.21
CA GLY A 592 36.24 -46.26 6.22
C GLY A 592 37.53 -47.11 6.14
N GLU A 593 37.58 -48.25 6.82
CA GLU A 593 38.78 -49.12 6.90
C GLU A 593 39.30 -49.67 5.55
N ASN A 594 38.55 -49.51 4.45
CA ASN A 594 38.88 -50.07 3.13
C ASN A 594 39.50 -49.05 2.14
N ALA A 595 40.20 -48.06 2.65
CA ALA A 595 40.56 -46.88 1.87
C ALA A 595 42.03 -46.82 1.42
N VAL A 596 42.24 -46.94 0.10
CA VAL A 596 43.42 -46.54 -0.70
C VAL A 596 44.75 -47.26 -0.41
N ASN A 597 45.46 -47.63 -1.49
CA ASN A 597 46.79 -48.25 -1.43
C ASN A 597 47.82 -47.29 -0.81
N PRO A 598 48.45 -47.60 0.35
CA PRO A 598 49.44 -46.73 0.99
C PRO A 598 50.63 -46.35 0.09
N ARG A 599 50.87 -47.13 -0.99
CA ARG A 599 51.89 -46.84 -1.99
C ARG A 599 51.54 -45.62 -2.87
N SER A 600 50.26 -45.30 -3.12
CA SER A 600 49.89 -44.11 -3.89
C SER A 600 50.04 -42.83 -3.06
N ILE A 601 49.64 -42.85 -1.78
CA ILE A 601 49.77 -41.72 -0.83
C ILE A 601 51.25 -41.39 -0.60
N LYS A 602 52.07 -42.40 -0.30
CA LYS A 602 53.53 -42.22 -0.19
C LYS A 602 54.14 -41.73 -1.49
N GLY A 603 53.58 -42.12 -2.64
CA GLY A 603 53.96 -41.63 -3.96
C GLY A 603 53.66 -40.13 -4.15
N ILE A 604 52.48 -39.66 -3.74
CA ILE A 604 52.07 -38.25 -3.81
C ILE A 604 52.95 -37.39 -2.90
N VAL A 605 53.14 -37.80 -1.64
CA VAL A 605 54.00 -37.06 -0.68
C VAL A 605 55.46 -37.07 -1.14
N LYS A 606 55.94 -38.19 -1.71
CA LYS A 606 57.29 -38.23 -2.30
C LYS A 606 57.41 -37.29 -3.49
N ARG A 607 56.41 -37.21 -4.38
CA ARG A 607 56.39 -36.25 -5.49
C ARG A 607 56.42 -34.80 -4.98
N MET A 608 55.61 -34.49 -3.98
CA MET A 608 55.59 -33.17 -3.33
C MET A 608 56.96 -32.79 -2.77
N LEU A 609 57.63 -33.71 -2.07
CA LEU A 609 58.97 -33.48 -1.53
C LEU A 609 60.05 -33.45 -2.63
N GLU A 610 59.90 -34.20 -3.72
CA GLU A 610 60.83 -34.18 -4.86
C GLU A 610 60.72 -32.89 -5.68
N MET A 611 59.52 -32.31 -5.80
CA MET A 611 59.32 -30.97 -6.37
C MET A 611 60.13 -29.91 -5.60
N PHE A 612 60.33 -30.11 -4.29
CA PHE A 612 61.05 -29.18 -3.41
C PHE A 612 62.53 -29.51 -3.15
N LYS A 613 62.95 -30.78 -3.25
CA LYS A 613 64.35 -31.23 -3.05
C LYS A 613 65.40 -30.54 -3.95
N LYS A 614 64.99 -29.67 -4.89
CA LYS A 614 65.89 -28.81 -5.64
C LYS A 614 66.35 -27.56 -4.86
N ASP A 615 65.59 -27.09 -3.87
CA ASP A 615 65.83 -25.77 -3.24
C ASP A 615 66.05 -25.81 -1.70
N THR A 616 65.75 -26.90 -1.00
CA THR A 616 65.99 -27.02 0.47
C THR A 616 66.56 -28.39 0.88
N HIS A 617 67.50 -28.40 1.83
CA HIS A 617 68.28 -29.58 2.26
C HIS A 617 67.81 -30.21 3.60
N ASP A 618 66.68 -29.77 4.17
CA ASP A 618 66.19 -30.16 5.50
C ASP A 618 65.08 -31.22 5.49
N GLY A 619 64.38 -31.41 4.36
CA GLY A 619 63.30 -32.39 4.25
C GLY A 619 62.01 -31.99 4.95
N GLU A 620 61.84 -30.69 5.23
CA GLU A 620 60.64 -30.08 5.78
C GLU A 620 60.05 -29.06 4.78
N LEU A 621 58.77 -28.75 4.91
CA LEU A 621 58.03 -27.85 4.01
C LEU A 621 57.46 -26.67 4.79
N SER A 622 57.79 -25.45 4.38
CA SER A 622 57.14 -24.23 4.88
C SER A 622 55.76 -24.01 4.26
N LYS A 623 55.00 -23.06 4.81
CA LYS A 623 53.65 -22.72 4.36
C LYS A 623 53.60 -22.30 2.88
N ASP A 624 54.52 -21.43 2.48
CA ASP A 624 54.56 -20.89 1.10
C ASP A 624 54.93 -21.99 0.10
N GLU A 625 55.85 -22.88 0.49
CA GLU A 625 56.22 -24.05 -0.30
C GLU A 625 55.04 -25.02 -0.45
N PHE A 626 54.32 -25.31 0.64
CA PHE A 626 53.12 -26.14 0.58
C PHE A 626 52.06 -25.58 -0.38
N ILE A 627 51.81 -24.27 -0.33
CA ILE A 627 50.85 -23.58 -1.21
C ILE A 627 51.30 -23.68 -2.68
N ASP A 628 52.57 -23.39 -2.96
CA ASP A 628 53.13 -23.41 -4.32
C ASP A 628 53.09 -24.82 -4.94
N CYS A 629 53.30 -25.88 -4.15
CA CYS A 629 53.12 -27.27 -4.61
C CYS A 629 51.67 -27.56 -5.02
N CYS A 630 50.72 -27.11 -4.20
CA CYS A 630 49.31 -27.31 -4.45
C CYS A 630 48.81 -26.48 -5.66
N GLU A 631 49.43 -25.34 -5.95
CA GLU A 631 49.12 -24.55 -7.15
C GLU A 631 49.70 -25.18 -8.43
N LYS A 632 50.86 -25.86 -8.35
CA LYS A 632 51.59 -26.42 -9.50
C LYS A 632 51.19 -27.83 -9.91
N ASP A 633 50.71 -28.65 -8.97
CA ASP A 633 50.33 -30.04 -9.24
C ASP A 633 48.89 -30.33 -8.76
N ASN A 634 48.00 -30.56 -9.73
CA ASN A 634 46.59 -30.82 -9.48
C ASN A 634 46.32 -32.16 -8.78
N GLU A 635 47.21 -33.15 -8.87
CA GLU A 635 47.08 -34.39 -8.09
C GLU A 635 47.45 -34.16 -6.62
N ILE A 636 48.47 -33.34 -6.35
CA ILE A 636 48.82 -32.92 -4.98
C ILE A 636 47.68 -32.10 -4.40
N PHE A 637 47.18 -31.12 -5.17
CA PHE A 637 46.01 -30.32 -4.81
C PHE A 637 44.82 -31.20 -4.41
N ARG A 638 44.42 -32.14 -5.27
CA ARG A 638 43.29 -33.05 -5.01
C ARG A 638 43.52 -34.04 -3.88
N ALA A 639 44.76 -34.31 -3.49
CA ALA A 639 45.07 -35.18 -2.36
C ALA A 639 44.85 -34.49 -1.02
N PHE A 640 45.13 -33.19 -0.93
CA PHE A 640 44.94 -32.37 0.28
C PHE A 640 43.64 -31.56 0.29
N LEU A 641 43.00 -31.41 -0.87
CA LEU A 641 41.70 -30.78 -1.09
C LEU A 641 40.91 -31.60 -2.14
N PRO A 642 40.52 -32.86 -1.85
CA PRO A 642 39.55 -33.55 -2.68
C PRO A 642 38.23 -32.78 -2.65
N ASP A 643 37.41 -32.94 -3.69
CA ASP A 643 36.09 -32.33 -3.77
C ASP A 643 35.38 -32.38 -2.41
N ALA A 644 34.80 -31.23 -2.05
CA ALA A 644 34.76 -30.64 -0.72
C ALA A 644 34.02 -31.30 0.48
N PRO A 645 33.28 -32.44 0.43
CA PRO A 645 32.49 -32.83 1.60
C PRO A 645 33.25 -33.41 2.80
N ALA A 646 34.48 -33.92 2.64
CA ALA A 646 35.06 -34.79 3.67
C ALA A 646 36.27 -34.23 4.43
N ILE A 647 36.95 -33.22 3.88
CA ILE A 647 37.98 -32.44 4.62
C ILE A 647 37.34 -31.25 5.36
N ILE A 648 36.05 -31.03 5.17
CA ILE A 648 35.36 -29.88 5.71
C ILE A 648 34.08 -30.37 6.38
N GLY A 649 34.20 -31.03 7.53
CA GLY A 649 33.03 -31.24 8.38
C GLY A 649 32.38 -29.96 8.89
N LEU A 650 33.06 -28.82 8.73
CA LEU A 650 32.46 -27.49 8.89
C LEU A 650 31.43 -27.12 7.80
N VAL A 651 31.42 -27.80 6.64
CA VAL A 651 30.37 -27.63 5.61
C VAL A 651 29.10 -28.40 5.98
N GLY A 652 29.21 -29.41 6.84
CA GLY A 652 28.04 -29.98 7.52
C GLY A 652 27.35 -28.94 8.41
N PHE A 653 28.16 -28.13 9.12
CA PHE A 653 27.75 -26.95 9.90
C PHE A 653 27.47 -25.68 9.07
N SER A 654 27.62 -25.74 7.75
CA SER A 654 27.23 -24.66 6.83
C SER A 654 26.04 -25.07 5.96
N LYS A 655 25.41 -26.20 6.27
CA LYS A 655 24.24 -26.79 5.59
C LYS A 655 23.12 -27.08 6.59
N LEU A 656 23.51 -27.52 7.79
CA LEU A 656 22.87 -27.23 9.09
C LEU A 656 23.42 -25.95 9.64
#